data_AF-A0A2N1F785-F1
#
_entry.id   AF-A0A2N1F785-F1
#
_cell.length_a   1.000
_cell.length_b   1.000
_cell.length_c   1.000
_cell.angle_alpha   90.00
_cell.angle_beta   90.00
_cell.angle_gamma   90.00
#
_symmetry.space_group_name_H-M   'P 1'
#
loop_
_entity.id
_entity.type
_entity.pdbx_description
1 polymer ?
#
loop_
_entity_poly.entity_id
_entity_poly.type
_entity_poly.pdbx_seq_one_letter_code
_entity_poly.pdbx_strand_id
1 'polypeptide(L)'
;MGGNAGMRGYIIQTIICLLDALEKDNDWISVTLEPLDESEKVDIRWKYPNSIIKLTQVKSSENTIGRAAAETYCNELTSHSPNASEYELSLIGPLAKNLLKVKSIANVRISKLGTLDTKILIDQASNKIDHYYTRKNKPKISPQVREIIVHNLNSRFATSSIIGTEITRADFDTELLKWISSIEVQIERNPFTSLAPPIENQNIPLNHRITKKILDLIGWNQFGENQTIEIFNEHTSDNDVHTVNFIGDFTNQLKEKTGDFVMVSSLHNFNYPNSSKSEITKYLKDVDVILADSKNKNEVPLKRFESTNYHSLLFWLTTDSDDLLTDFIHPTKDNYKRTLLNDKLTYYLIDNKRANFLISSIITAKNYRDDVSVKFLYPITEANQSPDKIGQRGLKLPVEYINSSVIPIAKEDKTKISFLLFCSDSFSPESLKKLIWLTIRLTSGFGNEYLLYFPDYNEDQHQNEALKTIRSFDEELLDDKIKVLRYNQVETEVLDSLPNTQTRISKNEIYQENNEESLSNSKHLNEAFINILPYGDILKPFLNTEAINANDLKIFLAKKGVFVKNADKVNLIKLMTTLLFSPNELEDFKSLIDVKEKTTNSINEHYTIKQNDSLENIFKKVNPNFDNITEGLNTKIVHSNSTLKFTQNAKDKEEFVLSLTTEIKDPTSFLLVNTKWGKIEIVVKKDNDRLVVVTQNTITREDKLIANRALKLLHQEFKQIDFVEETKIKVMFNSFKSNLERVNFLLSFTNISSSSIFKNPEILSITFKFDDDTEIPEKFKDKADKDLVIKFDGKNLTTLTELSIEEAKGSIFLEEIKIRYKFDYLNIQNGYYYVTYNFSKALRNKRELNGVFNSEPYLYKTDTVKKLSDIKGLERELSREIERFKIEKLKQFNIIE
;
A
#
# COMPACT_ATOMS: atom_id res chain seq x y z
N MET A 1 36.21 -7.55 -15.91
CA MET A 1 35.44 -6.37 -16.41
C MET A 1 34.21 -6.22 -15.54
N GLY A 2 33.82 -4.98 -15.19
CA GLY A 2 32.67 -4.72 -14.32
C GLY A 2 31.34 -5.09 -14.99
N GLY A 3 30.36 -5.52 -14.18
CA GLY A 3 29.11 -6.11 -14.66
C GLY A 3 28.29 -5.29 -15.66
N ASN A 4 28.39 -3.95 -15.63
CA ASN A 4 27.69 -3.08 -16.59
C ASN A 4 28.28 -3.13 -18.01
N ALA A 5 29.60 -3.22 -18.16
CA ALA A 5 30.25 -3.27 -19.47
C ALA A 5 29.99 -4.61 -20.17
N GLY A 6 29.94 -5.71 -19.41
CA GLY A 6 29.58 -7.03 -19.93
C GLY A 6 28.14 -7.08 -20.46
N MET A 7 27.18 -6.55 -19.69
CA MET A 7 25.76 -6.50 -20.09
C MET A 7 25.53 -5.67 -21.37
N ARG A 8 26.24 -4.55 -21.53
CA ARG A 8 26.23 -3.73 -22.76
C ARG A 8 26.78 -4.52 -23.97
N GLY A 9 27.85 -5.28 -23.77
CA GLY A 9 28.42 -6.17 -24.80
C GLY A 9 27.41 -7.20 -25.30
N TYR A 10 26.68 -7.87 -24.40
CA TYR A 10 25.66 -8.87 -24.73
C TYR A 10 24.48 -8.31 -25.54
N ILE A 11 23.99 -7.13 -25.17
CA ILE A 11 22.92 -6.46 -25.91
C ILE A 11 23.38 -6.16 -27.34
N ILE A 12 24.60 -5.66 -27.49
CA ILE A 12 25.15 -5.30 -28.80
C ILE A 12 25.36 -6.54 -29.68
N GLN A 13 25.87 -7.64 -29.12
CA GLN A 13 25.98 -8.94 -29.80
C GLN A 13 24.61 -9.42 -30.32
N THR A 14 23.60 -9.35 -29.46
CA THR A 14 22.23 -9.73 -29.78
C THR A 14 21.65 -8.92 -30.93
N ILE A 15 21.81 -7.59 -30.89
CA ILE A 15 21.30 -6.72 -31.96
C ILE A 15 22.01 -7.01 -33.29
N ILE A 16 23.32 -7.28 -33.29
CA ILE A 16 24.05 -7.61 -34.52
C ILE A 16 23.60 -8.94 -35.11
N CYS A 17 23.44 -9.96 -34.26
CA CYS A 17 22.88 -11.24 -34.70
C CYS A 17 21.53 -11.04 -35.40
N LEU A 18 20.68 -10.17 -34.85
CA LEU A 18 19.39 -9.86 -35.45
C LEU A 18 19.51 -9.09 -36.77
N LEU A 19 20.38 -8.08 -36.83
CA LEU A 19 20.61 -7.29 -38.05
C LEU A 19 21.09 -8.17 -39.21
N ASP A 20 22.01 -9.09 -38.92
CA ASP A 20 22.56 -10.02 -39.90
C ASP A 20 21.53 -11.10 -40.28
N ALA A 21 20.76 -11.63 -39.32
CA ALA A 21 19.71 -12.64 -39.58
C ALA A 21 18.67 -12.15 -40.62
N LEU A 22 18.41 -10.84 -40.63
CA LEU A 22 17.43 -10.17 -41.48
C LEU A 22 18.01 -9.68 -42.82
N GLU A 23 19.30 -9.86 -43.09
CA GLU A 23 19.91 -9.46 -44.37
C GLU A 23 19.35 -10.24 -45.56
N LYS A 24 19.22 -9.56 -46.70
CA LYS A 24 18.58 -10.12 -47.90
C LYS A 24 19.38 -11.27 -48.51
N ASP A 25 20.70 -11.15 -48.47
CA ASP A 25 21.63 -12.06 -49.14
C ASP A 25 22.15 -13.14 -48.17
N ASN A 26 21.48 -13.31 -47.03
CA ASN A 26 21.89 -14.21 -45.96
C ASN A 26 21.03 -15.49 -45.91
N ASP A 27 21.52 -16.56 -46.52
CA ASP A 27 20.88 -17.87 -46.68
C ASP A 27 21.25 -18.86 -45.57
N TRP A 28 21.24 -18.42 -44.31
CA TRP A 28 21.54 -19.29 -43.17
C TRP A 28 20.42 -20.30 -42.88
N ILE A 29 20.80 -21.48 -42.36
CA ILE A 29 19.91 -22.58 -41.94
C ILE A 29 19.63 -22.52 -40.44
N SER A 30 20.67 -22.29 -39.63
CA SER A 30 20.53 -22.09 -38.20
C SER A 30 21.55 -21.09 -37.65
N VAL A 31 21.22 -20.49 -36.51
CA VAL A 31 22.08 -19.58 -35.77
C VAL A 31 22.10 -19.96 -34.28
N THR A 32 23.26 -19.85 -33.65
CA THR A 32 23.44 -20.01 -32.20
C THR A 32 24.16 -18.78 -31.66
N LEU A 33 23.58 -18.13 -30.66
CA LEU A 33 24.21 -17.02 -29.94
C LEU A 33 24.80 -17.56 -28.64
N GLU A 34 26.06 -17.23 -28.34
CA GLU A 34 26.85 -17.81 -27.24
C GLU A 34 26.84 -19.35 -27.25
N PRO A 35 27.37 -20.01 -28.31
CA PRO A 35 27.42 -21.46 -28.40
C PRO A 35 28.25 -22.08 -27.25
N LEU A 36 27.61 -22.90 -26.42
CA LEU A 36 28.24 -23.56 -25.26
C LEU A 36 29.28 -24.62 -25.65
N ASP A 37 29.23 -25.09 -26.90
CA ASP A 37 30.11 -26.12 -27.46
C ASP A 37 31.32 -25.55 -28.23
N GLU A 38 31.52 -24.23 -28.20
CA GLU A 38 32.62 -23.52 -28.84
C GLU A 38 33.48 -22.75 -27.83
N SER A 39 34.56 -22.12 -28.30
CA SER A 39 35.36 -21.22 -27.48
C SER A 39 34.55 -20.00 -27.01
N GLU A 40 34.83 -19.49 -25.80
CA GLU A 40 34.33 -18.19 -25.29
C GLU A 40 34.66 -16.98 -26.20
N LYS A 41 35.45 -17.20 -27.25
CA LYS A 41 35.77 -16.20 -28.27
C LYS A 41 34.72 -16.14 -29.39
N VAL A 42 33.82 -17.11 -29.48
CA VAL A 42 32.74 -17.19 -30.47
C VAL A 42 31.46 -16.65 -29.86
N ASP A 43 31.00 -15.51 -30.36
CA ASP A 43 29.77 -14.89 -29.86
C ASP A 43 28.55 -15.35 -30.68
N ILE A 44 28.72 -15.62 -31.98
CA ILE A 44 27.65 -16.07 -32.87
C ILE A 44 28.16 -17.16 -33.83
N ARG A 45 27.43 -18.26 -33.95
CA ARG A 45 27.67 -19.33 -34.92
C ARG A 45 26.53 -19.39 -35.93
N TRP A 46 26.87 -19.36 -37.21
CA TRP A 46 25.93 -19.53 -38.32
C TRP A 46 26.22 -20.85 -39.05
N LYS A 47 25.16 -21.59 -39.40
CA LYS A 47 25.24 -22.73 -40.34
C LYS A 47 24.55 -22.37 -41.65
N TYR A 48 25.19 -22.66 -42.76
CA TYR A 48 24.69 -22.42 -44.12
C TYR A 48 24.54 -23.74 -44.89
N PRO A 49 23.89 -23.74 -46.07
CA PRO A 49 23.87 -24.89 -46.97
C PRO A 49 25.28 -25.41 -47.28
N ASN A 50 25.39 -26.70 -47.60
CA ASN A 50 26.66 -27.40 -47.87
C ASN A 50 27.61 -27.53 -46.66
N SER A 51 27.07 -27.56 -45.43
CA SER A 51 27.83 -27.72 -44.18
C SER A 51 28.85 -26.62 -43.90
N ILE A 52 28.62 -25.42 -44.45
CA ILE A 52 29.45 -24.24 -44.20
C ILE A 52 29.12 -23.69 -42.81
N ILE A 53 30.14 -23.53 -41.96
CA ILE A 53 30.03 -22.96 -40.61
C ILE A 53 30.77 -21.62 -40.58
N LYS A 54 30.08 -20.54 -40.22
CA LYS A 54 30.69 -19.23 -40.00
C LYS A 54 30.67 -18.87 -38.52
N LEU A 55 31.84 -18.58 -37.96
CA LEU A 55 31.98 -18.11 -36.58
C LEU A 55 32.23 -16.61 -36.55
N THR A 56 31.44 -15.90 -35.77
CA THR A 56 31.48 -14.45 -35.64
C THR A 56 31.83 -14.05 -34.22
N GLN A 57 32.81 -13.17 -34.08
CA GLN A 57 33.13 -12.49 -32.84
C GLN A 57 32.73 -11.02 -32.95
N VAL A 58 32.12 -10.48 -31.91
CA VAL A 58 31.63 -9.12 -31.82
C VAL A 58 32.42 -8.40 -30.72
N LYS A 59 33.11 -7.32 -31.09
CA LYS A 59 33.84 -6.47 -30.14
C LYS A 59 33.31 -5.05 -30.18
N SER A 60 32.77 -4.62 -29.05
CA SER A 60 32.36 -3.25 -28.79
C SER A 60 33.31 -2.57 -27.82
N SER A 61 33.68 -1.31 -28.09
CA SER A 61 34.58 -0.54 -27.23
C SER A 61 34.32 0.96 -27.37
N GLU A 62 34.13 1.66 -26.26
CA GLU A 62 34.08 3.12 -26.20
C GLU A 62 35.43 3.73 -26.63
N ASN A 63 36.53 3.03 -26.31
CA ASN A 63 37.87 3.40 -26.72
C ASN A 63 38.15 3.02 -28.18
N THR A 64 39.07 3.74 -28.82
CA THR A 64 39.46 3.49 -30.21
C THR A 64 40.07 2.11 -30.38
N ILE A 65 39.47 1.27 -31.22
CA ILE A 65 39.98 -0.06 -31.55
C ILE A 65 41.11 0.09 -32.59
N GLY A 66 42.31 -0.30 -32.17
CA GLY A 66 43.51 -0.30 -33.01
C GLY A 66 43.66 -1.57 -33.85
N ARG A 67 44.46 -1.48 -34.92
CA ARG A 67 44.76 -2.63 -35.79
C ARG A 67 45.41 -3.81 -35.05
N ALA A 68 46.34 -3.55 -34.13
CA ALA A 68 47.01 -4.60 -33.37
C ALA A 68 46.02 -5.42 -32.51
N ALA A 69 45.06 -4.75 -31.88
CA ALA A 69 44.01 -5.43 -31.10
C ALA A 69 43.10 -6.27 -32.01
N ALA A 70 42.72 -5.75 -33.18
CA ALA A 70 41.95 -6.51 -34.15
C ALA A 70 42.72 -7.75 -34.67
N GLU A 71 44.02 -7.63 -34.91
CA GLU A 71 44.90 -8.76 -35.28
C GLU A 71 44.94 -9.82 -34.17
N THR A 72 45.04 -9.39 -32.90
CA THR A 72 44.94 -10.32 -31.75
C THR A 72 43.60 -11.04 -31.71
N TYR A 73 42.48 -10.33 -31.87
CA TYR A 73 41.14 -10.95 -31.86
C TYR A 73 40.95 -11.95 -33.01
N CYS A 74 41.39 -11.60 -34.22
CA CYS A 74 41.35 -12.52 -35.37
C CYS A 74 42.17 -13.79 -35.12
N ASN A 75 43.36 -13.65 -34.54
CA ASN A 75 44.21 -14.79 -34.20
C ASN A 75 43.57 -15.65 -33.10
N GLU A 76 43.02 -15.04 -32.05
CA GLU A 76 42.34 -15.77 -30.97
C GLU A 76 41.12 -16.53 -31.49
N LEU A 77 40.29 -15.92 -32.33
CA LEU A 77 39.09 -16.55 -32.88
C LEU A 77 39.44 -17.79 -33.74
N THR A 78 40.47 -17.70 -34.56
CA THR A 78 40.89 -18.79 -35.45
C THR A 78 41.67 -19.88 -34.73
N SER A 79 42.48 -19.54 -33.73
CA SER A 79 43.28 -20.52 -32.99
C SER A 79 42.46 -21.37 -32.03
N HIS A 80 41.39 -20.80 -31.43
CA HIS A 80 40.58 -21.48 -30.43
C HIS A 80 39.36 -22.21 -31.00
N SER A 81 38.94 -21.90 -32.22
CA SER A 81 37.85 -22.59 -32.92
C SER A 81 38.23 -22.91 -34.38
N PRO A 82 39.09 -23.91 -34.64
CA PRO A 82 39.67 -24.18 -35.97
C PRO A 82 38.71 -24.84 -36.98
N ASN A 83 37.52 -25.27 -36.53
CA ASN A 83 36.62 -26.11 -37.33
C ASN A 83 35.57 -25.32 -38.12
N ALA A 84 35.80 -24.04 -38.40
CA ALA A 84 34.89 -23.20 -39.16
C ALA A 84 35.33 -23.04 -40.62
N SER A 85 34.36 -22.93 -41.52
CA SER A 85 34.58 -22.63 -42.93
C SER A 85 34.91 -21.15 -43.15
N GLU A 86 34.33 -20.28 -42.32
CA GLU A 86 34.48 -18.83 -42.42
C GLU A 86 34.56 -18.18 -41.03
N TYR A 87 35.31 -17.07 -40.95
CA TYR A 87 35.48 -16.30 -39.72
C TYR A 87 35.17 -14.82 -39.95
N GLU A 88 34.46 -14.22 -39.01
CA GLU A 88 34.09 -12.81 -39.06
C GLU A 88 34.34 -12.11 -37.71
N LEU A 89 34.93 -10.92 -37.76
CA LEU A 89 35.12 -10.04 -36.60
C LEU A 89 34.33 -8.75 -36.84
N SER A 90 33.28 -8.55 -36.04
CA SER A 90 32.42 -7.36 -36.05
C SER A 90 32.90 -6.35 -35.01
N LEU A 91 33.40 -5.21 -35.48
CA LEU A 91 33.95 -4.14 -34.65
C LEU A 91 33.00 -2.96 -34.53
N ILE A 92 32.80 -2.47 -33.31
CA ILE A 92 31.78 -1.47 -32.98
C ILE A 92 32.36 -0.41 -32.06
N GLY A 93 32.22 0.84 -32.47
CA GLY A 93 32.81 2.00 -31.79
C GLY A 93 33.90 2.68 -32.61
N PRO A 94 34.66 3.61 -32.01
CA PRO A 94 35.68 4.36 -32.73
C PRO A 94 36.78 3.44 -33.27
N LEU A 95 37.13 3.54 -34.56
CA LEU A 95 38.17 2.73 -35.20
C LEU A 95 39.37 3.58 -35.61
N ALA A 96 40.57 3.05 -35.43
CA ALA A 96 41.79 3.71 -35.90
C ALA A 96 41.79 3.85 -37.45
N LYS A 97 42.36 4.95 -37.96
CA LYS A 97 42.37 5.27 -39.42
C LYS A 97 42.97 4.14 -40.29
N ASN A 98 43.94 3.42 -39.74
CA ASN A 98 44.60 2.28 -40.39
C ASN A 98 43.75 1.01 -40.46
N LEU A 99 42.64 0.94 -39.71
CA LEU A 99 41.69 -0.17 -39.69
C LEU A 99 40.45 0.11 -40.56
N LEU A 100 40.09 1.39 -40.74
CA LEU A 100 38.94 1.82 -41.57
C LEU A 100 39.01 1.30 -43.01
N LYS A 101 40.19 1.11 -43.59
CA LYS A 101 40.38 0.63 -44.98
C LYS A 101 40.56 -0.89 -45.13
N VAL A 102 40.66 -1.63 -44.03
CA VAL A 102 40.96 -3.08 -44.04
C VAL A 102 39.69 -3.90 -44.23
N LYS A 103 39.65 -4.82 -45.21
CA LYS A 103 38.47 -5.69 -45.45
C LYS A 103 38.59 -7.06 -44.78
N SER A 104 39.81 -7.56 -44.61
CA SER A 104 40.11 -8.80 -43.92
C SER A 104 41.47 -8.72 -43.24
N ILE A 105 41.63 -9.49 -42.17
CA ILE A 105 42.91 -9.73 -41.50
C ILE A 105 43.12 -11.25 -41.52
N ALA A 106 44.17 -11.70 -42.18
CA ALA A 106 44.37 -13.12 -42.51
C ALA A 106 43.12 -13.71 -43.22
N ASN A 107 42.55 -14.79 -42.69
CA ASN A 107 41.32 -15.44 -43.17
C ASN A 107 40.04 -14.94 -42.46
N VAL A 108 40.13 -13.89 -41.63
CA VAL A 108 38.98 -13.32 -40.90
C VAL A 108 38.47 -12.07 -41.61
N ARG A 109 37.18 -12.05 -41.95
CA ARG A 109 36.49 -10.89 -42.51
C ARG A 109 36.25 -9.84 -41.43
N ILE A 110 36.49 -8.56 -41.74
CA ILE A 110 36.24 -7.47 -40.79
C ILE A 110 34.92 -6.76 -41.16
N SER A 111 33.92 -6.88 -40.30
CA SER A 111 32.69 -6.09 -40.36
C SER A 111 32.81 -4.87 -39.43
N LYS A 112 32.28 -3.73 -39.87
CA LYS A 112 32.44 -2.44 -39.17
C LYS A 112 31.09 -1.78 -39.03
N LEU A 113 30.60 -1.69 -37.79
CA LEU A 113 29.41 -0.91 -37.46
C LEU A 113 29.85 0.34 -36.70
N GLY A 114 29.57 1.52 -37.28
CA GLY A 114 30.21 2.77 -36.89
C GLY A 114 29.77 3.38 -35.56
N THR A 115 28.77 2.83 -34.86
CA THR A 115 28.18 3.47 -33.68
C THR A 115 27.94 2.49 -32.55
N LEU A 116 28.27 2.93 -31.33
CA LEU A 116 27.97 2.28 -30.05
C LEU A 116 26.61 2.70 -29.48
N ASP A 117 25.87 3.51 -30.23
CA ASP A 117 24.56 4.01 -29.85
C ASP A 117 23.51 2.93 -30.13
N THR A 118 22.98 2.37 -29.04
CA THR A 118 21.96 1.32 -29.09
C THR A 118 20.67 1.81 -29.75
N LYS A 119 20.34 3.11 -29.70
CA LYS A 119 19.16 3.65 -30.39
C LYS A 119 19.31 3.57 -31.89
N ILE A 120 20.47 3.95 -32.43
CA ILE A 120 20.75 3.87 -33.87
C ILE A 120 20.70 2.41 -34.35
N LEU A 121 21.23 1.47 -33.55
CA LEU A 121 21.18 0.04 -33.87
C LEU A 121 19.74 -0.51 -33.82
N ILE A 122 18.92 -0.06 -32.86
CA ILE A 122 17.49 -0.38 -32.76
C ILE A 122 16.72 0.18 -33.98
N ASP A 123 17.02 1.39 -34.42
CA ASP A 123 16.41 2.00 -35.60
C ASP A 123 16.77 1.24 -36.89
N GLN A 124 18.03 0.79 -37.00
CA GLN A 124 18.48 -0.06 -38.11
C GLN A 124 17.75 -1.42 -38.12
N ALA A 125 17.59 -2.04 -36.95
CA ALA A 125 16.85 -3.29 -36.82
C ALA A 125 15.37 -3.10 -37.19
N SER A 126 14.76 -2.02 -36.72
CA SER A 126 13.37 -1.64 -37.04
C SER A 126 13.14 -1.52 -38.55
N ASN A 127 14.07 -0.87 -39.26
CA ASN A 127 14.02 -0.75 -40.71
C ASN A 127 14.18 -2.09 -41.41
N LYS A 128 15.10 -2.96 -40.96
CA LYS A 128 15.29 -4.29 -41.57
C LYS A 128 14.09 -5.21 -41.37
N ILE A 129 13.42 -5.15 -40.22
CA ILE A 129 12.20 -5.93 -39.94
C ILE A 129 11.07 -5.52 -40.91
N ASP A 130 10.90 -4.23 -41.18
CA ASP A 130 9.91 -3.74 -42.16
C ASP A 130 10.20 -4.26 -43.58
N HIS A 131 11.47 -4.20 -44.00
CA HIS A 131 11.90 -4.74 -45.30
C HIS A 131 11.74 -6.26 -45.36
N TYR A 132 11.96 -6.98 -44.26
CA TYR A 132 11.76 -8.42 -44.19
C TYR A 132 10.27 -8.78 -44.33
N TYR A 133 9.38 -8.05 -43.65
CA TYR A 133 7.93 -8.31 -43.65
C TYR A 133 7.30 -7.99 -45.01
N THR A 134 7.66 -6.85 -45.61
CA THR A 134 7.21 -6.47 -46.97
C THR A 134 7.62 -7.50 -48.03
N ARG A 135 8.80 -8.14 -47.90
CA ARG A 135 9.24 -9.22 -48.79
C ARG A 135 8.40 -10.51 -48.67
N LYS A 136 7.75 -10.75 -47.54
CA LYS A 136 6.85 -11.90 -47.34
C LYS A 136 5.41 -11.60 -47.80
N ASN A 137 5.22 -10.61 -48.68
CA ASN A 137 3.93 -10.13 -49.19
C ASN A 137 2.97 -9.63 -48.10
N LYS A 138 3.51 -9.05 -47.02
CA LYS A 138 2.73 -8.42 -45.93
C LYS A 138 2.77 -6.89 -46.04
N PRO A 139 1.75 -6.17 -45.54
CA PRO A 139 1.75 -4.70 -45.54
C PRO A 139 2.93 -4.14 -44.74
N LYS A 140 3.29 -2.88 -44.99
CA LYS A 140 4.32 -2.19 -44.18
C LYS A 140 3.91 -2.16 -42.73
N ILE A 141 4.88 -2.40 -41.85
CA ILE A 141 4.66 -2.40 -40.40
C ILE A 141 4.54 -0.96 -39.92
N SER A 142 3.55 -0.67 -39.06
CA SER A 142 3.42 0.65 -38.46
C SER A 142 4.68 1.00 -37.64
N PRO A 143 5.08 2.29 -37.56
CA PRO A 143 6.21 2.71 -36.70
C PRO A 143 6.11 2.19 -35.25
N GLN A 144 4.89 2.13 -34.71
CA GLN A 144 4.60 1.67 -33.34
C GLN A 144 4.92 0.18 -33.15
N VAL A 145 4.48 -0.66 -34.08
CA VAL A 145 4.73 -2.10 -34.06
C VAL A 145 6.24 -2.38 -34.19
N ARG A 146 6.96 -1.60 -35.02
CA ARG A 146 8.42 -1.77 -35.25
C ARG A 146 9.26 -1.61 -33.98
N GLU A 147 9.02 -0.55 -33.21
CA GLU A 147 9.79 -0.27 -31.99
C GLU A 147 9.57 -1.35 -30.90
N ILE A 148 8.34 -1.84 -30.78
CA ILE A 148 7.93 -2.88 -29.83
C ILE A 148 8.54 -4.25 -30.20
N ILE A 149 8.58 -4.58 -31.49
CA ILE A 149 9.18 -5.83 -31.96
C ILE A 149 10.68 -5.85 -31.64
N VAL A 150 11.42 -4.77 -31.88
CA VAL A 150 12.87 -4.76 -31.64
C VAL A 150 13.19 -4.96 -30.17
N HIS A 151 12.44 -4.32 -29.26
CA HIS A 151 12.64 -4.52 -27.81
C HIS A 151 12.34 -5.96 -27.38
N ASN A 152 11.24 -6.55 -27.86
CA ASN A 152 10.89 -7.94 -27.55
C ASN A 152 11.87 -8.96 -28.14
N LEU A 153 12.35 -8.72 -29.37
CA LEU A 153 13.36 -9.56 -30.00
C LEU A 153 14.65 -9.55 -29.17
N ASN A 154 15.09 -8.37 -28.71
CA ASN A 154 16.28 -8.25 -27.89
C ASN A 154 16.14 -9.07 -26.59
N SER A 155 14.98 -9.00 -25.92
CA SER A 155 14.72 -9.79 -24.71
C SER A 155 14.72 -11.31 -24.94
N ARG A 156 14.14 -11.81 -26.05
CA ARG A 156 14.17 -13.26 -26.33
C ARG A 156 15.55 -13.74 -26.73
N PHE A 157 16.25 -13.03 -27.63
CA PHE A 157 17.60 -13.43 -28.02
C PHE A 157 18.56 -13.39 -26.82
N ALA A 158 18.40 -12.44 -25.90
CA ALA A 158 19.12 -12.45 -24.63
C ALA A 158 18.76 -13.66 -23.75
N THR A 159 17.51 -14.11 -23.75
CA THR A 159 17.09 -15.32 -23.02
C THR A 159 17.64 -16.59 -23.66
N SER A 160 17.62 -16.69 -24.99
CA SER A 160 18.20 -17.80 -25.76
C SER A 160 19.72 -17.84 -25.67
N SER A 161 20.38 -16.69 -25.54
CA SER A 161 21.82 -16.55 -25.27
C SER A 161 22.23 -17.20 -23.96
N ILE A 162 21.44 -17.03 -22.89
CA ILE A 162 21.72 -17.64 -21.58
C ILE A 162 21.71 -19.18 -21.66
N ILE A 163 20.96 -19.75 -22.62
CA ILE A 163 20.75 -21.19 -22.76
C ILE A 163 21.58 -21.79 -23.92
N GLY A 164 22.22 -20.96 -24.76
CA GLY A 164 23.05 -21.40 -25.90
C GLY A 164 22.28 -22.19 -26.96
N THR A 165 20.99 -21.91 -27.14
CA THR A 165 20.10 -22.73 -28.00
C THR A 165 20.30 -22.43 -29.48
N GLU A 166 20.33 -23.49 -30.31
CA GLU A 166 20.31 -23.37 -31.78
C GLU A 166 18.90 -23.03 -32.28
N ILE A 167 18.78 -21.99 -33.11
CA ILE A 167 17.52 -21.52 -33.70
C ILE A 167 17.58 -21.76 -35.21
N THR A 168 16.59 -22.48 -35.76
CA THR A 168 16.50 -22.70 -37.22
C THR A 168 15.87 -21.50 -37.93
N ARG A 169 16.14 -21.35 -39.23
CA ARG A 169 15.54 -20.27 -40.04
C ARG A 169 14.02 -20.36 -40.10
N ALA A 170 13.48 -21.58 -40.15
CA ALA A 170 12.04 -21.81 -40.17
C ALA A 170 11.38 -21.41 -38.85
N ASP A 171 12.00 -21.76 -37.72
CA ASP A 171 11.50 -21.39 -36.39
C ASP A 171 11.58 -19.88 -36.17
N PHE A 172 12.70 -19.27 -36.56
CA PHE A 172 12.88 -17.81 -36.53
C PHE A 172 11.82 -17.09 -37.37
N ASP A 173 11.63 -17.51 -38.62
CA ASP A 173 10.63 -16.93 -39.53
C ASP A 173 9.20 -17.08 -38.96
N THR A 174 8.85 -18.26 -38.46
CA THR A 174 7.50 -18.56 -37.92
C THR A 174 7.20 -17.74 -36.67
N GLU A 175 8.14 -17.68 -35.74
CA GLU A 175 7.98 -16.94 -34.49
C GLU A 175 7.97 -15.43 -34.71
N LEU A 176 8.83 -14.91 -35.61
CA LEU A 176 8.82 -13.49 -35.97
C LEU A 176 7.47 -13.07 -36.55
N LEU A 177 6.91 -13.84 -37.47
CA LEU A 177 5.60 -13.56 -38.06
C LEU A 177 4.46 -13.65 -37.02
N LYS A 178 4.49 -14.67 -36.15
CA LYS A 178 3.51 -14.83 -35.07
C LYS A 178 3.52 -13.62 -34.14
N TRP A 179 4.69 -13.12 -33.77
CA TRP A 179 4.83 -11.96 -32.91
C TRP A 179 4.37 -10.66 -33.55
N ILE A 180 4.76 -10.40 -34.80
CA ILE A 180 4.29 -9.21 -35.53
C ILE A 180 2.76 -9.23 -35.56
N SER A 181 2.17 -10.38 -35.92
CA SER A 181 0.72 -10.54 -35.99
C SER A 181 0.03 -10.36 -34.62
N SER A 182 0.60 -10.93 -33.55
CA SER A 182 0.08 -10.76 -32.19
C SER A 182 0.14 -9.31 -31.73
N ILE A 183 1.23 -8.60 -32.02
CA ILE A 183 1.41 -7.18 -31.67
C ILE A 183 0.45 -6.30 -32.47
N GLU A 184 0.26 -6.57 -33.77
CA GLU A 184 -0.72 -5.86 -34.62
C GLU A 184 -2.14 -6.02 -34.06
N VAL A 185 -2.56 -7.25 -33.74
CA VAL A 185 -3.90 -7.52 -33.16
C VAL A 185 -4.10 -6.85 -31.80
N GLN A 186 -3.05 -6.79 -30.96
CA GLN A 186 -3.15 -6.14 -29.66
C GLN A 186 -3.20 -4.61 -29.77
N ILE A 187 -2.41 -4.01 -30.67
CA ILE A 187 -2.42 -2.57 -30.93
C ILE A 187 -3.78 -2.12 -31.49
N GLU A 188 -4.41 -2.93 -32.36
CA GLU A 188 -5.76 -2.68 -32.85
C GLU A 188 -6.84 -2.76 -31.75
N ARG A 189 -6.58 -3.46 -30.65
CA ARG A 189 -7.52 -3.59 -29.52
C ARG A 189 -7.25 -2.61 -28.38
N ASN A 190 -6.10 -1.95 -28.36
CA ASN A 190 -5.71 -1.09 -27.26
C ASN A 190 -6.26 0.35 -27.43
N PRO A 191 -6.99 0.91 -26.46
CA PRO A 191 -7.60 2.24 -26.59
C PRO A 191 -6.60 3.41 -26.61
N PHE A 192 -5.37 3.22 -26.12
CA PHE A 192 -4.35 4.27 -26.13
C PHE A 192 -3.75 4.52 -27.52
N THR A 193 -3.87 3.57 -28.46
CA THR A 193 -3.32 3.71 -29.82
C THR A 193 -4.14 4.71 -30.65
N SER A 194 -5.46 4.78 -30.42
CA SER A 194 -6.36 5.78 -31.03
C SER A 194 -6.15 7.20 -30.51
N LEU A 195 -5.63 7.38 -29.29
CA LEU A 195 -5.23 8.72 -28.79
C LEU A 195 -4.04 9.29 -29.57
N ALA A 196 -3.24 8.43 -30.19
CA ALA A 196 -2.03 8.79 -30.93
C ALA A 196 -1.91 7.99 -32.25
N PRO A 197 -2.82 8.20 -33.23
CA PRO A 197 -2.81 7.46 -34.49
C PRO A 197 -1.47 7.64 -35.21
N PRO A 198 -0.87 6.64 -35.86
CA PRO A 198 0.44 6.79 -36.48
C PRO A 198 0.41 7.92 -37.52
N ILE A 199 1.00 9.07 -37.17
CA ILE A 199 1.18 10.16 -38.13
C ILE A 199 2.43 9.80 -38.91
N GLU A 200 2.29 9.63 -40.23
CA GLU A 200 3.45 9.55 -41.11
C GLU A 200 4.29 10.82 -40.92
N ASN A 201 5.54 10.65 -40.45
CA ASN A 201 6.61 11.65 -40.35
C ASN A 201 6.84 12.40 -39.03
N GLN A 202 6.81 11.74 -37.87
CA GLN A 202 7.51 12.27 -36.67
C GLN A 202 8.19 11.16 -35.85
N ASN A 203 9.49 11.31 -35.56
CA ASN A 203 10.31 10.43 -34.69
C ASN A 203 9.94 10.53 -33.19
N ILE A 204 8.68 10.82 -32.84
CA ILE A 204 8.26 11.06 -31.45
C ILE A 204 7.70 9.75 -30.85
N PRO A 205 8.24 9.28 -29.69
CA PRO A 205 7.80 8.04 -29.04
C PRO A 205 6.30 8.00 -28.69
N LEU A 206 5.70 6.80 -28.71
CA LEU A 206 4.27 6.59 -28.48
C LEU A 206 3.79 7.08 -27.10
N ASN A 207 4.51 6.75 -26.02
CA ASN A 207 4.27 7.24 -24.66
C ASN A 207 4.19 8.77 -24.60
N HIS A 208 5.12 9.46 -25.27
CA HIS A 208 5.15 10.92 -25.27
C HIS A 208 3.86 11.49 -25.88
N ARG A 209 3.42 10.89 -26.99
CA ARG A 209 2.21 11.32 -27.72
C ARG A 209 0.93 11.06 -26.92
N ILE A 210 0.81 9.87 -26.31
CA ILE A 210 -0.34 9.53 -25.44
C ILE A 210 -0.36 10.47 -24.24
N THR A 211 0.77 10.63 -23.56
CA THR A 211 0.88 11.50 -22.38
C THR A 211 0.50 12.93 -22.74
N LYS A 212 1.02 13.49 -23.84
CA LYS A 212 0.65 14.83 -24.31
C LYS A 212 -0.86 14.99 -24.49
N LYS A 213 -1.52 14.01 -25.10
CA LYS A 213 -2.98 14.03 -25.28
C LYS A 213 -3.74 13.96 -23.96
N ILE A 214 -3.27 13.16 -23.00
CA ILE A 214 -3.83 13.13 -21.65
C ILE A 214 -3.68 14.51 -20.99
N LEU A 215 -2.49 15.12 -21.07
CA LEU A 215 -2.23 16.46 -20.54
C LEU A 215 -3.16 17.52 -21.17
N ASP A 216 -3.38 17.45 -22.48
CA ASP A 216 -4.34 18.32 -23.19
C ASP A 216 -5.79 18.10 -22.69
N LEU A 217 -6.19 16.84 -22.49
CA LEU A 217 -7.53 16.48 -22.01
C LEU A 217 -7.83 17.02 -20.60
N ILE A 218 -6.83 17.09 -19.74
CA ILE A 218 -6.95 17.58 -18.35
C ILE A 218 -6.67 19.08 -18.22
N GLY A 219 -6.44 19.79 -19.33
CA GLY A 219 -6.25 21.24 -19.36
C GLY A 219 -4.81 21.71 -19.08
N TRP A 220 -3.82 20.84 -19.24
CA TRP A 220 -2.38 21.13 -19.03
C TRP A 220 -1.63 21.30 -20.37
N ASN A 221 -2.26 22.01 -21.31
CA ASN A 221 -1.80 22.19 -22.70
C ASN A 221 -0.57 23.10 -22.88
N GLN A 222 -0.10 23.79 -21.84
CA GLN A 222 0.98 24.79 -21.91
C GLN A 222 2.32 24.28 -21.39
N PHE A 223 2.47 22.97 -21.13
CA PHE A 223 3.70 22.41 -20.59
C PHE A 223 4.83 22.45 -21.65
N GLY A 224 6.03 22.80 -21.23
CA GLY A 224 7.24 22.69 -22.05
C GLY A 224 7.63 21.23 -22.23
N GLU A 225 8.24 20.88 -23.37
CA GLU A 225 8.54 19.50 -23.76
C GLU A 225 10.05 19.19 -23.75
N ASN A 226 10.40 17.92 -23.52
CA ASN A 226 11.73 17.31 -23.73
C ASN A 226 12.89 18.02 -23.01
N GLN A 227 12.75 18.22 -21.72
CA GLN A 227 13.80 18.80 -20.88
C GLN A 227 14.91 17.77 -20.65
N THR A 228 16.13 18.12 -21.03
CA THR A 228 17.28 17.21 -21.02
C THR A 228 18.50 17.91 -20.41
N ILE A 229 19.20 17.19 -19.54
CA ILE A 229 20.45 17.64 -18.92
C ILE A 229 21.50 16.55 -19.11
N GLU A 230 22.67 16.94 -19.61
CA GLU A 230 23.83 16.07 -19.72
C GLU A 230 24.80 16.38 -18.58
N ILE A 231 25.15 15.37 -17.78
CA ILE A 231 26.13 15.48 -16.70
C ILE A 231 27.28 14.52 -17.02
N PHE A 232 28.50 15.05 -17.10
CA PHE A 232 29.68 14.21 -17.27
C PHE A 232 29.88 13.31 -16.05
N ASN A 233 29.93 12.00 -16.27
CA ASN A 233 30.13 11.02 -15.22
C ASN A 233 31.60 10.58 -15.23
N GLU A 234 32.37 11.04 -14.24
CA GLU A 234 33.80 10.76 -14.12
C GLU A 234 34.12 9.25 -14.00
N HIS A 235 33.17 8.45 -13.49
CA HIS A 235 33.36 7.00 -13.32
C HIS A 235 33.17 6.22 -14.62
N THR A 236 32.28 6.66 -15.50
CA THR A 236 32.02 6.03 -16.79
C THR A 236 32.74 6.71 -17.95
N SER A 237 33.32 7.90 -17.72
CA SER A 237 33.94 8.75 -18.76
C SER A 237 33.00 9.11 -19.92
N ASP A 238 31.68 9.04 -19.66
CA ASP A 238 30.59 9.32 -20.60
C ASP A 238 29.62 10.34 -19.95
N ASN A 239 28.81 11.01 -20.77
CA ASN A 239 27.75 11.88 -20.27
C ASN A 239 26.51 11.06 -19.86
N ASP A 240 26.12 11.13 -18.59
CA ASP A 240 24.81 10.68 -18.12
C ASP A 240 23.76 11.69 -18.64
N VAL A 241 22.80 11.21 -19.44
CA VAL A 241 21.70 12.02 -19.96
C VAL A 241 20.45 11.81 -19.09
N HIS A 242 19.99 12.89 -18.45
CA HIS A 242 18.80 12.93 -17.60
C HIS A 242 17.66 13.65 -18.33
N THR A 243 16.48 13.03 -18.39
CA THR A 243 15.36 13.54 -19.21
C THR A 243 14.02 13.53 -18.47
N VAL A 244 13.23 14.58 -18.66
CA VAL A 244 11.80 14.67 -18.29
C VAL A 244 10.99 15.09 -19.52
N ASN A 245 9.87 14.42 -19.78
CA ASN A 245 9.10 14.63 -21.00
C ASN A 245 8.37 15.98 -21.01
N PHE A 246 7.78 16.38 -19.89
CA PHE A 246 7.05 17.64 -19.79
C PHE A 246 7.30 18.36 -18.46
N ILE A 247 7.37 19.69 -18.49
CA ILE A 247 7.46 20.54 -17.29
C ILE A 247 6.47 21.69 -17.42
N GLY A 248 5.75 22.00 -16.35
CA GLY A 248 4.88 23.16 -16.30
C GLY A 248 4.53 23.59 -14.89
N ASP A 249 3.95 24.76 -14.79
CA ASP A 249 3.56 25.36 -13.52
C ASP A 249 2.23 26.11 -13.62
N PHE A 250 1.48 26.14 -12.52
CA PHE A 250 0.21 26.88 -12.44
C PHE A 250 -0.24 27.10 -10.98
N THR A 251 -1.30 27.89 -10.80
CA THR A 251 -1.93 28.11 -9.48
C THR A 251 -2.67 26.87 -9.00
N ASN A 252 -2.40 26.43 -7.76
CA ASN A 252 -3.14 25.36 -7.11
C ASN A 252 -4.57 25.85 -6.79
N GLN A 253 -5.58 25.07 -7.17
CA GLN A 253 -7.00 25.44 -6.96
C GLN A 253 -7.57 24.91 -5.64
N LEU A 254 -6.87 23.97 -5.01
CA LEU A 254 -7.26 23.35 -3.74
C LEU A 254 -6.56 24.02 -2.53
N LYS A 255 -5.51 24.82 -2.77
CA LYS A 255 -4.75 25.55 -1.74
C LYS A 255 -4.50 27.00 -2.15
N GLU A 256 -4.87 27.92 -1.27
CA GLU A 256 -4.65 29.34 -1.47
C GLU A 256 -3.17 29.71 -1.53
N LYS A 257 -2.89 30.75 -2.33
CA LYS A 257 -1.57 31.38 -2.47
C LYS A 257 -0.42 30.41 -2.74
N THR A 258 -0.77 29.26 -3.32
CA THR A 258 0.14 28.15 -3.58
C THR A 258 0.17 27.87 -5.08
N GLY A 259 1.37 27.68 -5.62
CA GLY A 259 1.57 27.18 -6.98
C GLY A 259 1.91 25.70 -6.99
N ASP A 260 1.66 25.03 -8.10
CA ASP A 260 2.14 23.68 -8.38
C ASP A 260 3.19 23.75 -9.48
N PHE A 261 4.36 23.14 -9.23
CA PHE A 261 5.38 22.87 -10.23
C PHE A 261 5.35 21.37 -10.54
N VAL A 262 5.15 21.02 -11.80
CA VAL A 262 4.82 19.66 -12.24
C VAL A 262 5.84 19.19 -13.27
N MET A 263 6.49 18.07 -12.98
CA MET A 263 7.34 17.33 -13.91
C MET A 263 6.63 16.04 -14.31
N VAL A 264 6.63 15.71 -15.60
CA VAL A 264 5.97 14.52 -16.13
C VAL A 264 6.95 13.71 -16.95
N SER A 265 7.13 12.45 -16.56
CA SER A 265 7.89 11.44 -17.30
C SER A 265 6.94 10.35 -17.78
N SER A 266 7.30 9.69 -18.87
CA SER A 266 6.48 8.67 -19.50
C SER A 266 7.31 7.46 -19.90
N LEU A 267 6.84 6.26 -19.58
CA LEU A 267 7.41 4.97 -19.96
C LEU A 267 6.36 4.15 -20.69
N HIS A 268 6.81 3.35 -21.66
CA HIS A 268 5.98 2.44 -22.43
C HIS A 268 6.59 1.05 -22.43
N ASN A 269 5.77 0.04 -22.14
CA ASN A 269 6.12 -1.36 -22.37
C ASN A 269 5.00 -2.06 -23.14
N PHE A 270 5.28 -3.22 -23.72
CA PHE A 270 4.23 -4.01 -24.34
C PHE A 270 3.26 -4.53 -23.28
N ASN A 271 3.82 -5.22 -22.29
CA ASN A 271 3.21 -5.67 -21.05
C ASN A 271 4.01 -5.11 -19.85
N TYR A 272 3.40 -5.08 -18.67
CA TYR A 272 4.10 -4.61 -17.48
C TYR A 272 5.31 -5.50 -17.16
N PRO A 273 6.47 -4.91 -16.82
CA PRO A 273 7.67 -5.71 -16.56
C PRO A 273 7.54 -6.44 -15.21
N ASN A 274 8.10 -7.65 -15.15
CA ASN A 274 8.18 -8.44 -13.90
C ASN A 274 8.98 -7.73 -12.79
N SER A 275 9.87 -6.80 -13.16
CA SER A 275 10.63 -5.95 -12.23
C SER A 275 10.68 -4.53 -12.75
N SER A 276 10.35 -3.56 -11.90
CA SER A 276 10.35 -2.11 -12.19
C SER A 276 11.48 -1.32 -11.50
N LYS A 277 12.43 -2.02 -10.86
CA LYS A 277 13.43 -1.42 -9.97
C LYS A 277 14.41 -0.50 -10.71
N SER A 278 14.93 -0.93 -11.86
CA SER A 278 15.93 -0.18 -12.63
C SER A 278 15.35 1.12 -13.18
N GLU A 279 14.17 1.04 -13.78
CA GLU A 279 13.48 2.13 -14.44
C GLU A 279 13.05 3.18 -13.43
N ILE A 280 12.51 2.76 -12.27
CA ILE A 280 12.14 3.69 -11.18
C ILE A 280 13.37 4.37 -10.61
N THR A 281 14.45 3.63 -10.36
CA THR A 281 15.67 4.22 -9.81
C THR A 281 16.23 5.28 -10.77
N LYS A 282 16.21 5.00 -12.08
CA LYS A 282 16.60 5.97 -13.11
C LYS A 282 15.67 7.18 -13.11
N TYR A 283 14.36 6.97 -13.19
CA TYR A 283 13.34 8.03 -13.17
C TYR A 283 13.49 8.96 -11.97
N LEU A 284 13.65 8.41 -10.76
CA LEU A 284 13.82 9.21 -9.54
C LEU A 284 15.10 10.07 -9.61
N LYS A 285 16.21 9.52 -10.13
CA LYS A 285 17.46 10.25 -10.33
C LYS A 285 17.30 11.38 -11.36
N ASP A 286 16.64 11.10 -12.49
CA ASP A 286 16.41 12.07 -13.57
C ASP A 286 15.61 13.29 -13.05
N VAL A 287 14.54 13.03 -12.30
CA VAL A 287 13.69 14.06 -11.70
C VAL A 287 14.46 14.92 -10.69
N ASP A 288 15.27 14.30 -9.84
CA ASP A 288 16.05 15.02 -8.83
C ASP A 288 17.08 15.96 -9.47
N VAL A 289 17.77 15.48 -10.52
CA VAL A 289 18.74 16.27 -11.28
C VAL A 289 18.06 17.47 -11.95
N ILE A 290 16.95 17.24 -12.64
CA ILE A 290 16.21 18.30 -13.35
C ILE A 290 15.61 19.31 -12.39
N LEU A 291 15.10 18.87 -11.24
CA LEU A 291 14.61 19.78 -10.21
C LEU A 291 15.73 20.66 -9.64
N ALA A 292 16.92 20.10 -9.41
CA ALA A 292 18.07 20.85 -8.91
C ALA A 292 18.54 21.92 -9.91
N ASP A 293 18.62 21.55 -11.19
CA ASP A 293 18.98 22.48 -12.27
C ASP A 293 17.95 23.59 -12.45
N SER A 294 16.66 23.25 -12.47
CA SER A 294 15.57 24.24 -12.61
C SER A 294 15.58 25.26 -11.45
N LYS A 295 15.96 24.83 -10.24
CA LYS A 295 16.18 25.74 -9.10
C LYS A 295 17.42 26.61 -9.28
N ASN A 296 18.53 26.05 -9.75
CA ASN A 296 19.77 26.80 -9.97
C ASN A 296 19.62 27.88 -11.05
N LYS A 297 18.87 27.59 -12.12
CA LYS A 297 18.54 28.55 -13.18
C LYS A 297 17.52 29.62 -12.76
N ASN A 298 16.98 29.55 -11.53
CA ASN A 298 15.85 30.36 -11.07
C ASN A 298 14.61 30.24 -11.98
N GLU A 299 14.49 29.18 -12.77
CA GLU A 299 13.26 28.81 -13.49
C GLU A 299 12.18 28.33 -12.49
N VAL A 300 12.62 27.93 -11.30
CA VAL A 300 11.82 27.72 -10.11
C VAL A 300 12.29 28.76 -9.08
N PRO A 301 11.60 29.91 -8.94
CA PRO A 301 10.30 29.90 -8.27
C PRO A 301 9.28 30.76 -9.00
N LEU A 302 8.02 30.34 -8.95
CA LEU A 302 6.90 31.23 -9.18
C LEU A 302 6.94 32.33 -8.10
N LYS A 303 7.66 33.44 -8.34
CA LYS A 303 7.59 34.69 -7.55
C LYS A 303 6.15 35.26 -7.45
N ARG A 304 5.18 34.60 -8.09
CA ARG A 304 3.76 34.86 -8.07
C ARG A 304 3.04 34.32 -6.83
N PHE A 305 3.60 33.33 -6.11
CA PHE A 305 2.91 32.63 -5.02
C PHE A 305 3.71 32.64 -3.71
N GLU A 306 3.02 32.56 -2.57
CA GLU A 306 3.66 32.51 -1.24
C GLU A 306 4.33 31.16 -0.97
N SER A 307 3.82 30.08 -1.57
CA SER A 307 4.41 28.74 -1.48
C SER A 307 4.27 27.95 -2.79
N THR A 308 5.05 26.88 -2.93
CA THR A 308 5.03 26.02 -4.13
C THR A 308 5.11 24.55 -3.75
N ASN A 309 4.18 23.74 -4.28
CA ASN A 309 4.25 22.29 -4.21
C ASN A 309 5.01 21.76 -5.44
N TYR A 310 5.82 20.73 -5.23
CA TYR A 310 6.58 20.08 -6.28
C TYR A 310 6.04 18.69 -6.51
N HIS A 311 5.66 18.39 -7.75
CA HIS A 311 5.05 17.13 -8.14
C HIS A 311 5.82 16.47 -9.27
N SER A 312 5.92 15.15 -9.21
CA SER A 312 6.53 14.34 -10.26
C SER A 312 5.60 13.21 -10.66
N LEU A 313 5.17 13.17 -11.91
CA LEU A 313 4.24 12.19 -12.44
C LEU A 313 4.99 11.23 -13.36
N LEU A 314 4.79 9.94 -13.16
CA LEU A 314 5.26 8.88 -14.05
C LEU A 314 4.05 8.18 -14.67
N PHE A 315 3.80 8.44 -15.95
CA PHE A 315 2.89 7.62 -16.74
C PHE A 315 3.61 6.35 -17.17
N TRP A 316 3.21 5.20 -16.64
CA TRP A 316 3.76 3.92 -17.03
C TRP A 316 2.68 3.10 -17.73
N LEU A 317 2.68 3.20 -19.05
CA LEU A 317 1.61 2.68 -19.89
C LEU A 317 2.02 1.43 -20.64
N THR A 318 1.04 0.56 -20.91
CA THR A 318 1.22 -0.66 -21.70
C THR A 318 0.24 -0.76 -22.85
N THR A 319 0.63 -1.47 -23.91
CA THR A 319 -0.24 -1.76 -25.06
C THR A 319 -0.99 -3.08 -24.95
N ASP A 320 -0.68 -3.93 -23.97
CA ASP A 320 -1.40 -5.18 -23.75
C ASP A 320 -2.83 -4.90 -23.27
N SER A 321 -3.81 -5.49 -23.94
CA SER A 321 -5.23 -5.40 -23.55
C SER A 321 -5.49 -6.03 -22.18
N ASP A 322 -4.75 -7.08 -21.84
CA ASP A 322 -4.92 -7.80 -20.58
C ASP A 322 -4.45 -6.94 -19.39
N ASP A 323 -3.54 -5.99 -19.63
CA ASP A 323 -3.00 -5.07 -18.62
C ASP A 323 -3.86 -3.82 -18.38
N LEU A 324 -4.93 -3.60 -19.16
CA LEU A 324 -5.74 -2.38 -19.08
C LEU A 324 -6.38 -2.15 -17.70
N LEU A 325 -6.70 -3.24 -16.98
CA LEU A 325 -7.34 -3.20 -15.67
C LEU A 325 -6.42 -3.71 -14.54
N THR A 326 -5.18 -4.08 -14.88
CA THR A 326 -4.19 -4.57 -13.93
C THR A 326 -3.74 -3.46 -12.98
N ASP A 327 -3.71 -3.75 -11.68
CA ASP A 327 -3.12 -2.86 -10.66
C ASP A 327 -1.60 -3.07 -10.63
N PHE A 328 -0.89 -2.29 -11.44
CA PHE A 328 0.57 -2.33 -11.50
C PHE A 328 1.24 -1.54 -10.36
N ILE A 329 0.49 -0.64 -9.72
CA ILE A 329 0.96 0.14 -8.58
C ILE A 329 1.28 -0.78 -7.40
N HIS A 330 0.42 -1.76 -7.11
CA HIS A 330 0.58 -2.66 -5.96
C HIS A 330 1.93 -3.42 -5.92
N PRO A 331 2.37 -4.13 -6.98
CA PRO A 331 3.66 -4.82 -6.98
C PRO A 331 4.86 -3.86 -7.06
N THR A 332 4.65 -2.63 -7.54
CA THR A 332 5.73 -1.67 -7.81
C THR A 332 6.05 -0.75 -6.62
N LYS A 333 5.13 -0.62 -5.65
CA LYS A 333 5.25 0.31 -4.51
C LYS A 333 6.58 0.18 -3.73
N ASP A 334 7.14 -1.02 -3.62
CA ASP A 334 8.36 -1.28 -2.83
C ASP A 334 9.64 -0.73 -3.50
N ASN A 335 9.57 -0.37 -4.78
CA ASN A 335 10.66 0.25 -5.52
C ASN A 335 10.81 1.75 -5.22
N TYR A 336 9.78 2.41 -4.68
CA TYR A 336 9.82 3.80 -4.21
C TYR A 336 10.46 3.90 -2.81
N LYS A 337 11.73 3.50 -2.71
CA LYS A 337 12.46 3.45 -1.43
C LYS A 337 12.71 4.84 -0.87
N ARG A 338 12.50 5.01 0.44
CA ARG A 338 12.73 6.28 1.17
C ARG A 338 14.11 6.91 0.92
N THR A 339 15.14 6.09 0.69
CA THR A 339 16.52 6.54 0.42
C THR A 339 16.67 7.24 -0.93
N LEU A 340 15.81 6.92 -1.90
CA LEU A 340 15.86 7.44 -3.27
C LEU A 340 14.91 8.63 -3.49
N LEU A 341 13.94 8.83 -2.61
CA LEU A 341 12.96 9.92 -2.76
C LEU A 341 13.55 11.26 -2.32
N ASN A 342 13.05 12.34 -2.92
CA ASN A 342 13.25 13.71 -2.47
C ASN A 342 12.29 14.05 -1.32
N ASP A 343 12.71 14.92 -0.41
CA ASP A 343 11.89 15.36 0.74
C ASP A 343 10.81 16.37 0.36
N LYS A 344 11.00 17.11 -0.74
CA LYS A 344 10.09 18.16 -1.21
C LYS A 344 9.13 17.72 -2.32
N LEU A 345 9.35 16.55 -2.94
CA LEU A 345 8.53 16.04 -4.04
C LEU A 345 7.42 15.11 -3.56
N THR A 346 6.26 15.24 -4.20
CA THR A 346 5.21 14.22 -4.21
C THR A 346 5.26 13.50 -5.55
N TYR A 347 5.41 12.18 -5.51
CA TYR A 347 5.50 11.35 -6.72
C TYR A 347 4.17 10.65 -6.97
N TYR A 348 3.74 10.63 -8.23
CA TYR A 348 2.53 9.96 -8.70
C TYR A 348 2.92 8.93 -9.75
N LEU A 349 2.53 7.66 -9.53
CA LEU A 349 2.61 6.61 -10.54
C LEU A 349 1.22 6.41 -11.14
N ILE A 350 1.11 6.54 -12.46
CA ILE A 350 -0.13 6.39 -13.20
C ILE A 350 0.01 5.17 -14.11
N ASP A 351 -0.72 4.10 -13.80
CA ASP A 351 -0.83 2.89 -14.61
C ASP A 351 -2.00 2.98 -15.61
N ASN A 352 -2.18 1.94 -16.44
CA ASN A 352 -3.26 1.86 -17.43
C ASN A 352 -4.63 1.98 -16.79
N LYS A 353 -4.86 1.33 -15.65
CA LYS A 353 -6.14 1.36 -14.94
C LYS A 353 -6.50 2.78 -14.52
N ARG A 354 -5.56 3.52 -13.92
CA ARG A 354 -5.76 4.92 -13.49
C ARG A 354 -5.93 5.85 -14.70
N ALA A 355 -5.10 5.72 -15.72
CA ALA A 355 -5.19 6.51 -16.94
C ALA A 355 -6.54 6.28 -17.65
N ASN A 356 -6.97 5.03 -17.80
CA ASN A 356 -8.22 4.67 -18.45
C ASN A 356 -9.44 5.24 -17.71
N PHE A 357 -9.48 5.14 -16.37
CA PHE A 357 -10.54 5.75 -15.58
C PHE A 357 -10.64 7.27 -15.78
N LEU A 358 -9.50 7.96 -15.71
CA LEU A 358 -9.42 9.42 -15.89
C LEU A 358 -9.92 9.84 -17.28
N ILE A 359 -9.43 9.17 -18.33
CA ILE A 359 -9.78 9.47 -19.73
C ILE A 359 -11.27 9.16 -19.97
N SER A 360 -11.74 7.97 -19.57
CA SER A 360 -13.14 7.54 -19.74
C SER A 360 -14.12 8.51 -19.08
N SER A 361 -13.78 9.00 -17.89
CA SER A 361 -14.60 9.99 -17.15
C SER A 361 -14.72 11.31 -17.92
N ILE A 362 -13.59 11.84 -18.41
CA ILE A 362 -13.57 13.11 -19.14
C ILE A 362 -14.28 12.99 -20.49
N ILE A 363 -14.06 11.90 -21.23
CA ILE A 363 -14.70 11.67 -22.53
C ILE A 363 -16.22 11.52 -22.35
N THR A 364 -16.66 10.73 -21.37
CA THR A 364 -18.09 10.59 -21.07
C THR A 364 -18.73 11.94 -20.74
N ALA A 365 -18.03 12.78 -19.96
CA ALA A 365 -18.49 14.14 -19.65
C ALA A 365 -18.45 15.11 -20.85
N LYS A 366 -17.55 14.91 -21.82
CA LYS A 366 -17.53 15.66 -23.08
C LYS A 366 -18.73 15.30 -23.94
N ASN A 367 -19.01 14.01 -24.10
CA ASN A 367 -20.13 13.52 -24.91
C ASN A 367 -21.50 13.89 -24.33
N TYR A 368 -21.57 14.08 -23.02
CA TYR A 368 -22.74 14.62 -22.36
C TYR A 368 -22.80 16.15 -22.53
N ARG A 369 -23.79 16.68 -23.27
CA ARG A 369 -23.91 18.11 -23.63
C ARG A 369 -22.64 18.65 -24.29
N ASP A 370 -22.35 18.17 -25.48
CA ASP A 370 -21.11 18.38 -26.24
C ASP A 370 -20.75 19.85 -26.50
N ASP A 371 -21.75 20.73 -26.54
CA ASP A 371 -21.62 22.18 -26.66
C ASP A 371 -21.07 22.88 -25.40
N VAL A 372 -21.11 22.21 -24.25
CA VAL A 372 -20.71 22.79 -22.96
C VAL A 372 -19.31 22.31 -22.53
N SER A 373 -18.47 23.23 -22.04
CA SER A 373 -17.12 22.88 -21.56
C SER A 373 -17.14 21.98 -20.32
N VAL A 374 -16.22 21.01 -20.26
CA VAL A 374 -15.96 20.23 -19.03
C VAL A 374 -15.25 21.11 -18.00
N LYS A 375 -15.85 21.28 -16.81
CA LYS A 375 -15.23 21.98 -15.68
C LYS A 375 -15.08 21.03 -14.49
N PHE A 376 -13.88 20.91 -13.93
CA PHE A 376 -13.64 20.16 -12.70
C PHE A 376 -14.07 20.97 -11.49
N LEU A 377 -14.68 20.31 -10.49
CA LEU A 377 -15.04 20.98 -9.24
C LEU A 377 -13.79 21.14 -8.37
N TYR A 378 -13.69 22.29 -7.69
CA TYR A 378 -12.69 22.56 -6.66
C TYR A 378 -13.41 22.66 -5.31
N PRO A 379 -13.47 21.57 -4.53
CA PRO A 379 -14.19 21.55 -3.27
C PRO A 379 -13.63 22.58 -2.29
N ILE A 380 -14.53 23.20 -1.54
CA ILE A 380 -14.17 24.14 -0.48
C ILE A 380 -13.64 23.36 0.72
N THR A 381 -12.48 23.77 1.21
CA THR A 381 -11.80 23.29 2.41
C THR A 381 -11.20 24.48 3.15
N GLU A 382 -10.69 24.26 4.36
CA GLU A 382 -9.94 25.26 5.13
C GLU A 382 -8.75 25.83 4.35
N ALA A 383 -8.22 25.09 3.37
CA ALA A 383 -7.10 25.52 2.55
C ALA A 383 -7.47 26.50 1.42
N ASN A 384 -8.75 26.66 1.08
CA ASN A 384 -9.22 27.46 -0.06
C ASN A 384 -10.61 28.12 0.13
N GLN A 385 -10.89 28.62 1.35
CA GLN A 385 -12.19 29.17 1.76
C GLN A 385 -12.34 30.70 1.62
N SER A 386 -11.37 31.40 1.02
CA SER A 386 -11.47 32.83 0.79
C SER A 386 -12.71 33.18 -0.05
N PRO A 387 -13.36 34.35 0.15
CA PRO A 387 -14.64 34.67 -0.49
C PRO A 387 -14.64 34.59 -2.02
N ASP A 388 -13.50 34.85 -2.67
CA ASP A 388 -13.31 34.77 -4.11
C ASP A 388 -13.19 33.32 -4.64
N LYS A 389 -12.97 32.34 -3.75
CA LYS A 389 -12.70 30.92 -4.06
C LYS A 389 -13.87 29.98 -3.80
N ILE A 390 -14.97 30.48 -3.24
CA ILE A 390 -16.17 29.70 -2.93
C ILE A 390 -16.84 29.17 -4.21
N GLY A 391 -17.05 27.85 -4.28
CA GLY A 391 -17.82 27.20 -5.35
C GLY A 391 -17.13 27.23 -6.71
N GLN A 392 -15.80 27.39 -6.75
CA GLN A 392 -15.05 27.43 -8.00
C GLN A 392 -15.06 26.09 -8.73
N ARG A 393 -15.09 26.21 -10.06
CA ARG A 393 -14.98 25.12 -11.02
C ARG A 393 -14.20 25.63 -12.21
N GLY A 394 -13.31 24.82 -12.78
CA GLY A 394 -12.38 25.28 -13.80
C GLY A 394 -11.99 24.22 -14.80
N LEU A 395 -11.31 24.64 -15.86
CA LEU A 395 -10.95 23.78 -16.99
C LEU A 395 -9.70 22.93 -16.73
N LYS A 396 -9.00 23.14 -15.61
CA LYS A 396 -7.76 22.44 -15.26
C LYS A 396 -8.02 21.41 -14.16
N LEU A 397 -7.57 20.18 -14.37
CA LEU A 397 -7.57 19.17 -13.31
C LEU A 397 -6.51 19.54 -12.25
N PRO A 398 -6.83 19.50 -10.95
CA PRO A 398 -5.83 19.59 -9.89
C PRO A 398 -4.87 18.40 -9.95
N VAL A 399 -3.59 18.60 -9.62
CA VAL A 399 -2.58 17.52 -9.65
C VAL A 399 -2.98 16.38 -8.71
N GLU A 400 -3.55 16.74 -7.56
CA GLU A 400 -4.03 15.80 -6.55
C GLU A 400 -5.12 14.84 -7.07
N TYR A 401 -5.81 15.20 -8.17
CA TYR A 401 -6.88 14.38 -8.74
C TYR A 401 -6.42 13.40 -9.83
N ILE A 402 -5.15 13.45 -10.26
CA ILE A 402 -4.61 12.58 -11.33
C ILE A 402 -4.80 11.08 -11.03
N ASN A 403 -4.66 10.69 -9.74
CA ASN A 403 -4.83 9.32 -9.24
C ASN A 403 -6.09 9.17 -8.38
N SER A 404 -7.06 10.07 -8.55
CA SER A 404 -8.33 9.95 -7.84
C SER A 404 -9.15 8.78 -8.39
N SER A 405 -9.87 8.10 -7.48
CA SER A 405 -10.86 7.07 -7.81
C SER A 405 -12.26 7.65 -7.95
N VAL A 406 -12.40 8.96 -7.66
CA VAL A 406 -13.63 9.73 -7.79
C VAL A 406 -13.32 11.06 -8.47
N ILE A 407 -14.03 11.39 -9.55
CA ILE A 407 -13.80 12.63 -10.32
C ILE A 407 -15.12 13.40 -10.43
N PRO A 408 -15.25 14.56 -9.76
CA PRO A 408 -16.40 15.43 -9.91
C PRO A 408 -16.23 16.42 -11.08
N ILE A 409 -17.21 16.43 -11.98
CA ILE A 409 -17.28 17.32 -13.14
C ILE A 409 -18.59 18.11 -13.14
N ALA A 410 -18.53 19.38 -13.51
CA ALA A 410 -19.67 20.25 -13.77
C ALA A 410 -19.79 20.55 -15.26
N LYS A 411 -21.02 20.49 -15.75
CA LYS A 411 -21.44 20.92 -17.10
C LYS A 411 -22.52 21.97 -16.91
N GLU A 412 -22.19 23.22 -17.21
CA GLU A 412 -23.08 24.35 -16.96
C GLU A 412 -23.15 25.32 -18.14
N ASP A 413 -24.35 25.82 -18.37
CA ASP A 413 -24.63 26.97 -19.22
C ASP A 413 -25.61 27.90 -18.49
N LYS A 414 -26.21 28.85 -19.22
CA LYS A 414 -27.19 29.80 -18.65
C LYS A 414 -28.50 29.16 -18.18
N THR A 415 -28.77 27.92 -18.59
CA THR A 415 -30.07 27.25 -18.42
C THR A 415 -30.02 26.09 -17.43
N LYS A 416 -28.91 25.34 -17.41
CA LYS A 416 -28.82 24.07 -16.68
C LYS A 416 -27.42 23.81 -16.16
N ILE A 417 -27.34 23.47 -14.87
CA ILE A 417 -26.14 23.01 -14.16
C ILE A 417 -26.28 21.51 -13.89
N SER A 418 -25.48 20.71 -14.58
CA SER A 418 -25.39 19.27 -14.41
C SER A 418 -24.10 18.91 -13.68
N PHE A 419 -24.20 18.09 -12.64
CA PHE A 419 -23.05 17.55 -11.94
C PHE A 419 -22.89 16.07 -12.24
N LEU A 420 -21.71 15.69 -12.72
CA LEU A 420 -21.34 14.34 -13.08
C LEU A 420 -20.28 13.86 -12.07
N LEU A 421 -20.57 12.79 -11.34
CA LEU A 421 -19.63 12.17 -10.41
C LEU A 421 -19.26 10.78 -10.92
N PHE A 422 -18.00 10.62 -11.30
CA PHE A 422 -17.45 9.36 -11.77
C PHE A 422 -16.76 8.62 -10.63
N CYS A 423 -17.03 7.32 -10.49
CA CYS A 423 -16.42 6.46 -9.49
C CYS A 423 -15.81 5.22 -10.16
N SER A 424 -14.56 4.89 -9.82
CA SER A 424 -13.88 3.71 -10.37
C SER A 424 -14.27 2.40 -9.70
N ASP A 425 -14.92 2.47 -8.52
CA ASP A 425 -15.39 1.29 -7.80
C ASP A 425 -16.62 0.69 -8.47
N SER A 426 -16.84 -0.61 -8.28
CA SER A 426 -18.06 -1.31 -8.68
C SER A 426 -19.31 -0.75 -8.01
N PHE A 427 -20.44 -0.86 -8.71
CA PHE A 427 -21.73 -0.48 -8.20
C PHE A 427 -22.12 -1.36 -7.00
N SER A 428 -22.55 -0.70 -5.93
CA SER A 428 -23.28 -1.32 -4.83
C SER A 428 -24.22 -0.29 -4.21
N PRO A 429 -25.30 -0.72 -3.52
CA PRO A 429 -26.19 0.20 -2.82
C PRO A 429 -25.46 1.07 -1.79
N GLU A 430 -24.45 0.52 -1.12
CA GLU A 430 -23.64 1.25 -0.14
C GLU A 430 -22.73 2.29 -0.80
N SER A 431 -22.07 1.94 -1.90
CA SER A 431 -21.26 2.86 -2.71
C SER A 431 -22.12 3.99 -3.26
N LEU A 432 -23.31 3.69 -3.80
CA LEU A 432 -24.26 4.68 -4.30
C LEU A 432 -24.66 5.67 -3.19
N LYS A 433 -25.03 5.18 -2.00
CA LYS A 433 -25.40 6.03 -0.87
C LYS A 433 -24.28 7.03 -0.52
N LYS A 434 -23.04 6.55 -0.44
CA LYS A 434 -21.84 7.36 -0.16
C LYS A 434 -21.58 8.42 -1.25
N LEU A 435 -21.76 8.07 -2.53
CA LEU A 435 -21.60 9.02 -3.64
C LEU A 435 -22.71 10.07 -3.71
N ILE A 436 -23.97 9.70 -3.40
CA ILE A 436 -25.09 10.66 -3.29
C ILE A 436 -24.74 11.71 -2.23
N TRP A 437 -24.31 11.25 -1.04
CA TRP A 437 -23.90 12.15 0.03
C TRP A 437 -22.76 13.09 -0.39
N LEU A 438 -21.71 12.55 -1.02
CA LEU A 438 -20.58 13.35 -1.50
C LEU A 438 -21.04 14.40 -2.52
N THR A 439 -21.90 14.01 -3.46
CA THR A 439 -22.41 14.90 -4.51
C THR A 439 -23.22 16.05 -3.94
N ILE A 440 -24.16 15.77 -3.05
CA ILE A 440 -24.97 16.80 -2.39
C ILE A 440 -24.05 17.74 -1.61
N ARG A 441 -23.07 17.19 -0.88
CA ARG A 441 -22.13 17.99 -0.08
C ARG A 441 -21.24 18.88 -0.94
N LEU A 442 -20.68 18.37 -2.03
CA LEU A 442 -19.83 19.14 -2.95
C LEU A 442 -20.58 20.28 -3.65
N THR A 443 -21.88 20.10 -3.88
CA THR A 443 -22.70 21.03 -4.68
C THR A 443 -23.65 21.88 -3.83
N SER A 444 -23.72 21.62 -2.53
CA SER A 444 -24.70 22.18 -1.59
C SER A 444 -26.16 22.02 -2.06
N GLY A 445 -26.47 21.00 -2.86
CA GLY A 445 -27.83 20.73 -3.35
C GLY A 445 -28.31 21.60 -4.52
N PHE A 446 -27.48 22.51 -5.05
CA PHE A 446 -27.88 23.48 -6.09
C PHE A 446 -27.83 22.95 -7.54
N GLY A 447 -27.59 21.66 -7.75
CA GLY A 447 -27.61 21.06 -9.08
C GLY A 447 -29.03 20.95 -9.65
N ASN A 448 -29.17 21.18 -10.95
CA ASN A 448 -30.41 20.84 -11.66
C ASN A 448 -30.53 19.32 -11.84
N GLU A 449 -29.40 18.64 -12.02
CA GLU A 449 -29.33 17.17 -12.05
C GLU A 449 -27.97 16.66 -11.58
N TYR A 450 -27.97 15.41 -11.14
CA TYR A 450 -26.84 14.68 -10.60
C TYR A 450 -26.71 13.33 -11.31
N LEU A 451 -25.62 13.14 -12.05
CA LEU A 451 -25.34 11.93 -12.83
C LEU A 451 -24.21 11.17 -12.15
N LEU A 452 -24.53 10.01 -11.57
CA LEU A 452 -23.58 9.17 -10.84
C LEU A 452 -23.15 8.00 -11.72
N TYR A 453 -21.86 7.93 -12.04
CA TYR A 453 -21.31 7.01 -13.02
C TYR A 453 -20.48 5.90 -12.36
N PHE A 454 -20.81 4.65 -12.69
CA PHE A 454 -20.10 3.44 -12.28
C PHE A 454 -19.64 2.62 -13.50
N PRO A 455 -18.57 1.80 -13.41
CA PRO A 455 -18.05 1.02 -14.54
C PRO A 455 -18.96 -0.12 -14.97
N ASP A 456 -19.70 -0.71 -14.03
CA ASP A 456 -20.43 -1.98 -14.14
C ASP A 456 -21.95 -1.84 -13.87
N TYR A 457 -22.46 -0.61 -13.73
CA TYR A 457 -23.88 -0.40 -13.55
C TYR A 457 -24.69 -0.91 -14.76
N ASN A 458 -25.67 -1.77 -14.51
CA ASN A 458 -26.60 -2.27 -15.49
C ASN A 458 -28.02 -1.92 -15.06
N GLU A 459 -28.75 -1.17 -15.88
CA GLU A 459 -30.10 -0.70 -15.54
C GLU A 459 -31.08 -1.87 -15.32
N ASP A 460 -31.03 -2.91 -16.16
CA ASP A 460 -31.92 -4.08 -16.06
C ASP A 460 -31.73 -4.85 -14.74
N GLN A 461 -30.52 -4.84 -14.19
CA GLN A 461 -30.16 -5.57 -12.97
C GLN A 461 -30.27 -4.70 -11.71
N HIS A 462 -29.86 -3.44 -11.79
CA HIS A 462 -29.58 -2.61 -10.62
C HIS A 462 -30.58 -1.45 -10.39
N GLN A 463 -31.49 -1.17 -11.33
CA GLN A 463 -32.41 -0.02 -11.23
C GLN A 463 -33.24 -0.03 -9.94
N ASN A 464 -33.80 -1.19 -9.57
CA ASN A 464 -34.64 -1.30 -8.36
C ASN A 464 -33.85 -1.00 -7.08
N GLU A 465 -32.63 -1.49 -6.97
CA GLU A 465 -31.75 -1.24 -5.84
C GLU A 465 -31.30 0.23 -5.78
N ALA A 466 -30.97 0.81 -6.94
CA ALA A 466 -30.62 2.22 -7.05
C ALA A 466 -31.77 3.12 -6.57
N LEU A 467 -32.99 2.91 -7.07
CA LEU A 467 -34.18 3.68 -6.68
C LEU A 467 -34.52 3.49 -5.19
N LYS A 468 -34.31 2.29 -4.62
CA LYS A 468 -34.50 2.06 -3.18
C LYS A 468 -33.49 2.86 -2.36
N THR A 469 -32.24 2.93 -2.80
CA THR A 469 -31.19 3.71 -2.13
C THR A 469 -31.44 5.21 -2.21
N ILE A 470 -31.86 5.74 -3.37
CA ILE A 470 -32.14 7.19 -3.52
C ILE A 470 -33.31 7.60 -2.61
N ARG A 471 -34.41 6.83 -2.60
CA ARG A 471 -35.57 7.05 -1.72
C ARG A 471 -35.23 7.06 -0.23
N SER A 472 -34.12 6.42 0.18
CA SER A 472 -33.72 6.36 1.60
C SER A 472 -33.19 7.70 2.17
N PHE A 473 -33.00 8.72 1.33
CA PHE A 473 -32.57 10.06 1.77
C PHE A 473 -33.73 10.97 2.21
N ASP A 474 -34.99 10.56 2.00
CA ASP A 474 -36.20 11.29 2.39
C ASP A 474 -36.21 12.79 1.95
N GLU A 475 -35.53 13.13 0.85
CA GLU A 475 -35.51 14.49 0.28
C GLU A 475 -36.48 14.62 -0.90
N GLU A 476 -37.35 15.63 -0.83
CA GLU A 476 -38.31 15.95 -1.88
C GLU A 476 -37.57 16.31 -3.19
N LEU A 477 -37.95 15.67 -4.31
CA LEU A 477 -37.36 15.86 -5.66
C LEU A 477 -35.95 15.30 -5.86
N LEU A 478 -35.34 14.60 -4.88
CA LEU A 478 -34.02 13.99 -5.09
C LEU A 478 -34.05 12.86 -6.12
N ASP A 479 -35.12 12.05 -6.09
CA ASP A 479 -35.40 10.99 -7.07
C ASP A 479 -35.46 11.52 -8.51
N ASP A 480 -35.96 12.76 -8.70
CA ASP A 480 -36.08 13.39 -10.02
C ASP A 480 -34.74 13.97 -10.52
N LYS A 481 -33.83 14.30 -9.60
CA LYS A 481 -32.54 14.93 -9.90
C LYS A 481 -31.41 13.91 -10.11
N ILE A 482 -31.46 12.76 -9.44
CA ILE A 482 -30.36 11.78 -9.46
C ILE A 482 -30.60 10.71 -10.54
N LYS A 483 -29.58 10.47 -11.36
CA LYS A 483 -29.55 9.35 -12.32
C LYS A 483 -28.26 8.57 -12.13
N VAL A 484 -28.39 7.25 -12.05
CA VAL A 484 -27.25 6.33 -12.00
C VAL A 484 -27.03 5.78 -13.39
N LEU A 485 -25.80 5.86 -13.89
CA LEU A 485 -25.45 5.52 -15.25
C LEU A 485 -24.16 4.70 -15.30
N ARG A 486 -23.99 3.97 -16.39
CA ARG A 486 -22.71 3.37 -16.73
C ARG A 486 -21.86 4.38 -17.50
N TYR A 487 -20.58 4.48 -17.20
CA TYR A 487 -19.64 5.08 -18.14
C TYR A 487 -18.98 3.98 -18.96
N ASN A 488 -18.87 4.20 -20.27
CA ASN A 488 -18.17 3.26 -21.12
C ASN A 488 -16.67 3.45 -20.89
N GLN A 489 -15.97 2.35 -20.64
CA GLN A 489 -14.52 2.35 -20.79
C GLN A 489 -14.23 2.70 -22.25
N VAL A 490 -13.18 3.48 -22.49
CA VAL A 490 -12.78 3.81 -23.86
C VAL A 490 -12.43 2.50 -24.55
N GLU A 491 -13.31 2.02 -25.43
CA GLU A 491 -13.02 1.00 -26.43
C GLU A 491 -12.65 1.70 -27.75
N THR A 492 -11.82 1.06 -28.55
CA THR A 492 -11.15 1.59 -29.74
C THR A 492 -12.07 2.31 -30.73
N GLU A 493 -13.35 1.93 -30.77
CA GLU A 493 -14.38 2.47 -31.68
C GLU A 493 -14.86 3.91 -31.30
N VAL A 494 -14.67 4.34 -30.05
CA VAL A 494 -15.19 5.64 -29.53
C VAL A 494 -14.31 6.83 -29.89
N LEU A 495 -13.03 6.62 -30.18
CA LEU A 495 -12.08 7.71 -30.46
C LEU A 495 -12.03 8.14 -31.93
N ASP A 496 -12.49 7.29 -32.85
CA ASP A 496 -12.49 7.58 -34.29
C ASP A 496 -13.71 8.40 -34.75
N SER A 497 -14.74 8.56 -33.92
CA SER A 497 -16.01 9.20 -34.30
C SER A 497 -16.47 10.31 -33.34
N LEU A 498 -15.83 11.48 -33.43
CA LEU A 498 -16.59 12.72 -33.32
C LEU A 498 -17.17 12.99 -34.72
N PRO A 499 -18.50 12.97 -35.02
CA PRO A 499 -19.70 12.64 -34.26
C PRO A 499 -20.54 11.44 -34.81
N ASN A 500 -21.61 11.09 -34.07
CA ASN A 500 -22.77 10.18 -34.33
C ASN A 500 -22.66 8.66 -34.09
N THR A 501 -22.97 8.28 -32.83
CA THR A 501 -23.75 7.13 -32.32
C THR A 501 -24.07 5.92 -33.24
N GLN A 502 -23.72 4.70 -32.81
CA GLN A 502 -24.62 3.75 -32.11
C GLN A 502 -23.91 2.45 -31.67
N THR A 503 -24.40 1.93 -30.54
CA THR A 503 -23.99 0.80 -29.69
C THR A 503 -23.95 -0.58 -30.38
N ARG A 504 -23.05 -1.46 -29.93
CA ARG A 504 -23.22 -2.92 -30.02
C ARG A 504 -22.92 -3.61 -28.69
N ILE A 505 -23.81 -4.52 -28.32
CA ILE A 505 -23.77 -5.40 -27.14
C ILE A 505 -22.96 -6.63 -27.49
N SER A 506 -22.14 -7.15 -26.56
CA SER A 506 -21.74 -8.57 -26.56
C SER A 506 -21.63 -9.13 -25.14
N LYS A 507 -22.08 -10.39 -25.07
CA LYS A 507 -22.57 -11.19 -23.94
C LYS A 507 -21.57 -11.46 -22.81
N ASN A 508 -22.16 -11.51 -21.61
CA ASN A 508 -21.62 -11.94 -20.32
C ASN A 508 -20.88 -13.28 -20.35
N GLU A 509 -19.76 -13.34 -19.63
CA GLU A 509 -19.35 -14.53 -18.89
C GLU A 509 -19.73 -14.37 -17.43
N ILE A 510 -20.32 -15.43 -16.87
CA ILE A 510 -20.89 -15.49 -15.53
C ILE A 510 -19.76 -15.79 -14.54
N TYR A 511 -19.54 -14.91 -13.58
CA TYR A 511 -18.77 -15.24 -12.38
C TYR A 511 -19.73 -15.39 -11.19
N GLN A 512 -19.70 -16.57 -10.56
CA GLN A 512 -20.40 -16.85 -9.32
C GLN A 512 -19.56 -16.28 -8.17
N GLU A 513 -19.99 -15.16 -7.59
CA GLU A 513 -19.53 -14.78 -6.26
C GLU A 513 -20.07 -15.81 -5.27
N ASN A 514 -19.16 -16.62 -4.74
CA ASN A 514 -19.43 -17.39 -3.54
C ASN A 514 -19.85 -16.41 -2.46
N ASN A 515 -21.05 -16.65 -1.92
CA ASN A 515 -21.57 -16.05 -0.70
C ASN A 515 -20.56 -16.25 0.43
N GLU A 516 -19.68 -15.27 0.64
CA GLU A 516 -19.11 -15.02 1.96
C GLU A 516 -19.94 -13.92 2.59
N GLU A 517 -20.74 -14.32 3.57
CA GLU A 517 -21.42 -13.41 4.49
C GLU A 517 -20.42 -12.36 4.96
N SER A 518 -20.71 -11.12 4.64
CA SER A 518 -20.01 -9.93 5.15
C SER A 518 -19.75 -10.13 6.65
N LEU A 519 -18.50 -10.39 7.00
CA LEU A 519 -18.04 -10.54 8.38
C LEU A 519 -18.52 -9.32 9.17
N SER A 520 -19.54 -9.55 9.98
CA SER A 520 -20.20 -8.61 10.87
C SER A 520 -19.27 -8.23 12.04
N ASN A 521 -18.12 -7.63 11.74
CA ASN A 521 -17.20 -7.04 12.70
C ASN A 521 -17.15 -5.50 12.62
N SER A 522 -17.94 -4.87 11.74
CA SER A 522 -17.99 -3.40 11.55
C SER A 522 -18.85 -2.63 12.58
N LYS A 523 -19.18 -3.21 13.74
CA LYS A 523 -20.14 -2.61 14.70
C LYS A 523 -19.60 -1.46 15.57
N HIS A 524 -18.39 -0.97 15.33
CA HIS A 524 -17.73 0.01 16.22
C HIS A 524 -17.32 1.32 15.55
N LEU A 525 -17.78 1.59 14.34
CA LEU A 525 -17.63 2.90 13.69
C LEU A 525 -18.88 3.74 13.96
N ASN A 526 -18.70 5.05 14.19
CA ASN A 526 -19.82 5.98 14.32
C ASN A 526 -20.77 5.79 13.11
N GLU A 527 -22.09 5.66 13.33
CA GLU A 527 -23.08 5.50 12.24
C GLU A 527 -22.94 6.57 11.15
N ALA A 528 -22.43 7.76 11.51
CA ALA A 528 -22.11 8.80 10.57
C ALA A 528 -21.06 8.38 9.53
N PHE A 529 -20.09 7.55 9.87
CA PHE A 529 -18.99 7.11 9.00
C PHE A 529 -19.34 5.90 8.11
N ILE A 530 -20.41 5.20 8.43
CA ILE A 530 -20.99 4.16 7.55
C ILE A 530 -21.72 4.82 6.38
N ASN A 531 -22.40 5.94 6.65
CA ASN A 531 -23.34 6.55 5.71
C ASN A 531 -22.75 7.70 4.87
N ILE A 532 -21.54 8.19 5.17
CA ILE A 532 -20.94 9.33 4.47
C ILE A 532 -19.64 8.95 3.78
N LEU A 533 -19.26 9.73 2.77
CA LEU A 533 -17.95 9.69 2.11
C LEU A 533 -17.19 10.99 2.40
N PRO A 534 -16.45 11.06 3.53
CA PRO A 534 -15.86 12.31 4.00
C PRO A 534 -14.75 12.80 3.06
N TYR A 535 -14.66 14.12 2.87
CA TYR A 535 -13.58 14.78 2.13
C TYR A 535 -13.09 16.01 2.88
N GLY A 536 -11.92 16.53 2.51
CA GLY A 536 -11.43 17.79 3.08
C GLY A 536 -11.23 17.70 4.59
N ASP A 537 -11.56 18.77 5.29
CA ASP A 537 -11.32 18.90 6.73
C ASP A 537 -12.15 17.93 7.57
N ILE A 538 -13.25 17.40 7.02
CA ILE A 538 -14.06 16.36 7.65
C ILE A 538 -13.20 15.11 7.94
N LEU A 539 -12.13 14.87 7.15
CA LEU A 539 -11.18 13.78 7.38
C LEU A 539 -10.21 14.03 8.54
N LYS A 540 -9.91 15.29 8.89
CA LYS A 540 -8.87 15.62 9.88
C LYS A 540 -9.07 14.95 11.25
N PRO A 541 -10.27 14.96 11.86
CA PRO A 541 -10.49 14.32 13.16
C PRO A 541 -10.15 12.82 13.13
N PHE A 542 -10.46 12.14 12.02
CA PHE A 542 -10.15 10.72 11.82
C PHE A 542 -8.64 10.51 11.65
N LEU A 543 -8.00 11.30 10.78
CA LEU A 543 -6.58 11.18 10.49
C LEU A 543 -5.68 11.55 11.69
N ASN A 544 -6.15 12.45 12.56
CA ASN A 544 -5.42 12.88 13.75
C ASN A 544 -5.48 11.88 14.92
N THR A 545 -6.34 10.86 14.87
CA THR A 545 -6.43 9.85 15.93
C THR A 545 -5.09 9.18 16.20
N GLU A 546 -4.83 8.80 17.45
CA GLU A 546 -3.65 8.01 17.84
C GLU A 546 -3.65 6.62 17.19
N ALA A 547 -4.81 6.16 16.72
CA ALA A 547 -4.99 4.91 16.00
C ALA A 547 -4.29 4.91 14.62
N ILE A 548 -3.95 6.07 14.03
CA ILE A 548 -3.30 6.14 12.72
C ILE A 548 -1.91 6.76 12.86
N ASN A 549 -0.87 6.04 12.43
CA ASN A 549 0.49 6.59 12.39
C ASN A 549 0.85 7.09 10.97
N ALA A 550 1.98 7.77 10.84
CA ALA A 550 2.43 8.31 9.56
C ALA A 550 2.71 7.22 8.51
N ASN A 551 3.17 6.03 8.93
CA ASN A 551 3.43 4.92 8.01
C ASN A 551 2.13 4.34 7.45
N ASP A 552 1.08 4.25 8.27
CA ASP A 552 -0.25 3.80 7.86
C ASP A 552 -0.80 4.72 6.74
N LEU A 553 -0.64 6.04 6.89
CA LEU A 553 -1.00 7.03 5.87
C LEU A 553 -0.18 6.87 4.58
N LYS A 554 1.11 6.59 4.70
CA LYS A 554 1.98 6.35 3.53
C LYS A 554 1.62 5.07 2.78
N ILE A 555 1.24 4.01 3.50
CA ILE A 555 0.76 2.77 2.88
C ILE A 555 -0.52 3.04 2.10
N PHE A 556 -1.46 3.80 2.68
CA PHE A 556 -2.68 4.19 1.99
C PHE A 556 -2.39 5.03 0.73
N LEU A 557 -1.56 6.07 0.84
CA LEU A 557 -1.14 6.88 -0.30
C LEU A 557 -0.46 6.03 -1.40
N ALA A 558 0.40 5.08 -1.01
CA ALA A 558 1.07 4.19 -1.94
C ALA A 558 0.09 3.29 -2.71
N LYS A 559 -1.00 2.82 -2.09
CA LYS A 559 -2.10 2.11 -2.79
C LYS A 559 -2.75 2.98 -3.88
N LYS A 560 -2.80 4.29 -3.67
CA LYS A 560 -3.27 5.27 -4.67
C LYS A 560 -2.18 5.65 -5.68
N GLY A 561 -0.98 5.05 -5.63
CA GLY A 561 0.15 5.42 -6.47
C GLY A 561 0.81 6.74 -6.09
N VAL A 562 0.59 7.23 -4.87
CA VAL A 562 1.18 8.48 -4.35
C VAL A 562 2.30 8.16 -3.37
N PHE A 563 3.51 8.65 -3.64
CA PHE A 563 4.69 8.37 -2.84
C PHE A 563 5.36 9.64 -2.35
N VAL A 564 5.77 9.64 -1.08
CA VAL A 564 6.45 10.77 -0.43
C VAL A 564 7.56 10.27 0.47
N LYS A 565 8.65 11.02 0.59
CA LYS A 565 9.71 10.72 1.58
C LYS A 565 9.29 11.09 2.99
N ASN A 566 8.70 12.27 3.13
CA ASN A 566 8.31 12.87 4.40
C ASN A 566 7.42 11.90 5.20
N ALA A 567 7.69 11.79 6.50
CA ALA A 567 6.91 11.00 7.45
C ALA A 567 6.28 11.87 8.54
N ASP A 568 6.29 13.20 8.36
CA ASP A 568 5.53 14.11 9.19
C ASP A 568 4.04 13.91 8.96
N LYS A 569 3.36 13.46 10.02
CA LYS A 569 1.92 13.18 10.04
C LYS A 569 1.12 14.43 9.63
N VAL A 570 1.53 15.63 10.04
CA VAL A 570 0.78 16.86 9.72
C VAL A 570 0.76 17.12 8.21
N ASN A 571 1.91 16.98 7.54
CA ASN A 571 2.01 17.15 6.09
C ASN A 571 1.27 16.05 5.32
N LEU A 572 1.33 14.80 5.81
CA LEU A 572 0.56 13.70 5.23
C LEU A 572 -0.94 13.94 5.34
N ILE A 573 -1.42 14.45 6.49
CA ILE A 573 -2.82 14.82 6.68
C ILE A 573 -3.24 15.91 5.70
N LYS A 574 -2.42 16.97 5.54
CA LYS A 574 -2.70 18.04 4.57
C LYS A 574 -2.82 17.51 3.13
N LEU A 575 -1.99 16.55 2.74
CA LEU A 575 -2.10 15.90 1.43
C LEU A 575 -3.37 15.05 1.33
N MET A 576 -3.68 14.27 2.36
CA MET A 576 -4.87 13.42 2.41
C MET A 576 -6.17 14.22 2.31
N THR A 577 -6.24 15.39 2.96
CA THR A 577 -7.43 16.26 2.92
C THR A 577 -7.68 16.88 1.54
N THR A 578 -6.66 16.98 0.68
CA THR A 578 -6.83 17.46 -0.69
C THR A 578 -7.24 16.37 -1.68
N LEU A 579 -7.23 15.10 -1.28
CA LEU A 579 -7.64 13.97 -2.11
C LEU A 579 -9.13 13.68 -1.93
N LEU A 580 -9.74 13.08 -2.95
CA LEU A 580 -11.07 12.46 -2.85
C LEU A 580 -10.90 10.95 -2.74
N PHE A 581 -11.63 10.34 -1.80
CA PHE A 581 -11.62 8.89 -1.61
C PHE A 581 -12.85 8.27 -2.27
N SER A 582 -12.68 7.09 -2.85
CA SER A 582 -13.82 6.26 -3.25
C SER A 582 -14.40 5.48 -2.05
N PRO A 583 -15.63 4.94 -2.16
CA PRO A 583 -16.19 4.07 -1.14
C PRO A 583 -15.27 2.93 -0.69
N ASN A 584 -14.64 2.21 -1.62
CA ASN A 584 -13.72 1.11 -1.31
C ASN A 584 -12.44 1.59 -0.64
N GLU A 585 -11.90 2.74 -1.07
CA GLU A 585 -10.74 3.34 -0.42
C GLU A 585 -11.05 3.77 1.01
N LEU A 586 -12.26 4.26 1.27
CA LEU A 586 -12.71 4.55 2.63
C LEU A 586 -12.75 3.27 3.47
N GLU A 587 -13.30 2.17 2.96
CA GLU A 587 -13.32 0.86 3.66
C GLU A 587 -11.92 0.33 3.95
N ASP A 588 -11.03 0.37 2.96
CA ASP A 588 -9.60 0.08 3.11
C ASP A 588 -8.98 0.91 4.23
N PHE A 589 -9.33 2.19 4.31
CA PHE A 589 -8.87 3.09 5.36
C PHE A 589 -9.45 2.74 6.73
N LYS A 590 -10.74 2.34 6.83
CA LYS A 590 -11.34 1.92 8.11
C LYS A 590 -10.65 0.68 8.67
N SER A 591 -10.31 -0.26 7.81
CA SER A 591 -9.60 -1.49 8.22
C SER A 591 -8.25 -1.20 8.90
N LEU A 592 -7.59 -0.08 8.58
CA LEU A 592 -6.36 0.35 9.26
C LEU A 592 -6.61 0.87 10.67
N ILE A 593 -7.81 1.42 10.94
CA ILE A 593 -8.24 1.96 12.24
C ILE A 593 -8.67 0.82 13.17
N ASP A 594 -9.51 -0.09 12.67
CA ASP A 594 -10.15 -1.15 13.47
C ASP A 594 -9.17 -2.18 14.04
N VAL A 595 -7.99 -2.32 13.44
CA VAL A 595 -6.98 -3.29 13.89
C VAL A 595 -6.38 -2.91 15.26
N LYS A 596 -6.39 -1.63 15.67
CA LYS A 596 -5.79 -1.18 16.96
C LYS A 596 -6.82 -1.09 18.09
N GLU A 597 -7.58 -2.16 18.34
CA GLU A 597 -8.42 -2.27 19.55
C GLU A 597 -7.58 -1.97 20.81
N LYS A 598 -8.16 -1.18 21.73
CA LYS A 598 -7.49 -0.72 22.96
C LYS A 598 -7.21 -1.90 23.89
N THR A 599 -6.12 -1.82 24.66
CA THR A 599 -5.79 -2.80 25.69
C THR A 599 -6.89 -2.90 26.73
N THR A 600 -7.28 -4.13 27.06
CA THR A 600 -8.26 -4.41 28.11
C THR A 600 -7.54 -4.58 29.44
N ASN A 601 -7.97 -3.83 30.46
CA ASN A 601 -7.50 -4.01 31.82
C ASN A 601 -8.24 -5.20 32.44
N SER A 602 -7.51 -6.24 32.84
CA SER A 602 -8.02 -7.42 33.53
C SER A 602 -7.75 -7.33 35.03
N ILE A 603 -8.81 -7.42 35.84
CA ILE A 603 -8.76 -7.47 37.31
C ILE A 603 -9.45 -8.75 37.77
N ASN A 604 -8.82 -9.46 38.72
CA ASN A 604 -9.36 -10.70 39.26
C ASN A 604 -9.87 -10.46 40.68
N GLU A 605 -11.07 -10.93 40.97
CA GLU A 605 -11.60 -11.09 42.33
C GLU A 605 -11.86 -12.57 42.59
N HIS A 606 -11.40 -13.05 43.75
CA HIS A 606 -11.50 -14.46 44.13
C HIS A 606 -12.48 -14.63 45.28
N TYR A 607 -13.31 -15.67 45.20
CA TYR A 607 -14.33 -16.01 46.20
C TYR A 607 -14.17 -17.45 46.64
N THR A 608 -14.11 -17.69 47.94
CA THR A 608 -14.15 -19.05 48.50
C THR A 608 -15.58 -19.60 48.42
N ILE A 609 -15.72 -20.84 47.97
CA ILE A 609 -17.01 -21.53 47.81
C ILE A 609 -17.45 -22.13 49.15
N LYS A 610 -18.67 -21.82 49.59
CA LYS A 610 -19.30 -22.47 50.76
C LYS A 610 -20.04 -23.76 50.41
N GLN A 611 -20.67 -23.78 49.23
CA GLN A 611 -21.51 -24.89 48.77
C GLN A 611 -21.05 -25.37 47.40
N ASN A 612 -20.75 -26.67 47.27
CA ASN A 612 -20.24 -27.25 46.02
C ASN A 612 -21.37 -27.53 44.99
N ASP A 613 -22.09 -26.49 44.58
CA ASP A 613 -23.04 -26.51 43.46
C ASP A 613 -22.34 -26.17 42.13
N SER A 614 -22.91 -26.61 41.00
CA SER A 614 -22.45 -26.20 39.67
C SER A 614 -22.90 -24.77 39.35
N LEU A 615 -22.08 -24.01 38.62
CA LEU A 615 -22.44 -22.64 38.24
C LEU A 615 -23.73 -22.58 37.42
N GLU A 616 -24.02 -23.63 36.63
CA GLU A 616 -25.27 -23.74 35.87
C GLU A 616 -26.51 -23.72 36.78
N ASN A 617 -26.48 -24.42 37.91
CA ASN A 617 -27.60 -24.45 38.85
C ASN A 617 -27.72 -23.14 39.63
N ILE A 618 -26.60 -22.45 39.85
CA ILE A 618 -26.55 -21.17 40.55
C ILE A 618 -27.11 -20.05 39.68
N PHE A 619 -26.69 -19.95 38.42
CA PHE A 619 -27.20 -18.94 37.49
C PHE A 619 -28.67 -19.17 37.07
N LYS A 620 -29.25 -20.35 37.34
CA LYS A 620 -30.72 -20.56 37.30
C LYS A 620 -31.46 -19.89 38.46
N LYS A 621 -30.80 -19.73 39.61
CA LYS A 621 -31.37 -19.13 40.84
C LYS A 621 -31.07 -17.63 40.97
N VAL A 622 -30.03 -17.14 40.28
CA VAL A 622 -29.52 -15.76 40.37
C VAL A 622 -30.01 -14.92 39.19
N ASN A 623 -30.62 -13.77 39.47
CA ASN A 623 -31.07 -12.85 38.43
C ASN A 623 -30.82 -11.38 38.84
N PRO A 624 -29.57 -10.89 38.72
CA PRO A 624 -29.23 -9.53 39.15
C PRO A 624 -29.96 -8.49 38.28
N ASN A 625 -30.54 -7.47 38.90
CA ASN A 625 -31.17 -6.36 38.17
C ASN A 625 -30.13 -5.31 37.75
N PHE A 626 -29.96 -5.11 36.45
CA PHE A 626 -28.98 -4.19 35.87
C PHE A 626 -29.54 -2.83 35.40
N ASP A 627 -30.82 -2.51 35.67
CA ASP A 627 -31.48 -1.33 35.08
C ASP A 627 -30.78 0.01 35.37
N ASN A 628 -30.14 0.14 36.55
CA ASN A 628 -29.52 1.40 37.02
C ASN A 628 -27.99 1.41 37.01
N ILE A 629 -27.32 0.47 36.31
CA ILE A 629 -25.85 0.37 36.39
C ILE A 629 -25.11 1.58 35.78
N THR A 630 -25.75 2.35 34.90
CA THR A 630 -25.18 3.57 34.29
C THR A 630 -25.58 4.88 34.98
N GLU A 631 -26.35 4.82 36.08
CA GLU A 631 -26.89 6.03 36.73
C GLU A 631 -25.77 7.01 37.17
N GLY A 632 -25.88 8.27 36.77
CA GLY A 632 -24.91 9.33 37.08
C GLY A 632 -23.59 9.28 36.27
N LEU A 633 -23.50 8.44 35.23
CA LEU A 633 -22.34 8.37 34.33
C LEU A 633 -22.68 8.94 32.94
N ASN A 634 -21.70 9.50 32.23
CA ASN A 634 -21.84 9.94 30.84
C ASN A 634 -21.62 8.78 29.84
N THR A 635 -22.09 7.58 30.22
CA THR A 635 -21.92 6.34 29.46
C THR A 635 -23.27 5.71 29.18
N LYS A 636 -23.50 5.27 27.95
CA LYS A 636 -24.67 4.48 27.58
C LYS A 636 -24.27 3.05 27.25
N ILE A 637 -25.12 2.09 27.58
CA ILE A 637 -24.95 0.70 27.13
C ILE A 637 -25.70 0.55 25.81
N VAL A 638 -24.99 0.10 24.78
CA VAL A 638 -25.55 -0.06 23.44
C VAL A 638 -26.31 -1.39 23.39
N HIS A 639 -27.60 -1.33 23.06
CA HIS A 639 -28.56 -2.42 23.16
C HIS A 639 -28.05 -3.74 22.55
N SER A 640 -27.76 -4.72 23.42
CA SER A 640 -27.96 -6.13 23.08
C SER A 640 -29.42 -6.45 23.37
N ASN A 641 -30.18 -6.83 22.33
CA ASN A 641 -31.58 -7.23 22.47
C ASN A 641 -31.73 -8.28 23.58
N SER A 642 -32.80 -8.14 24.39
CA SER A 642 -33.20 -8.97 25.53
C SER A 642 -32.30 -8.89 26.78
N THR A 643 -32.92 -8.56 27.93
CA THR A 643 -32.40 -8.57 29.31
C THR A 643 -30.92 -8.93 29.49
N LEU A 644 -30.11 -7.98 29.99
CA LEU A 644 -28.72 -8.20 30.38
C LEU A 644 -28.61 -9.41 31.32
N LYS A 645 -28.02 -10.51 30.83
CA LYS A 645 -27.89 -11.77 31.58
C LYS A 645 -26.53 -12.38 31.34
N PHE A 646 -26.03 -13.10 32.33
CA PHE A 646 -24.87 -13.96 32.16
C PHE A 646 -25.24 -15.14 31.26
N THR A 647 -24.44 -15.36 30.22
CA THR A 647 -24.60 -16.49 29.30
C THR A 647 -23.51 -17.53 29.56
N GLN A 648 -23.89 -18.81 29.55
CA GLN A 648 -22.94 -19.92 29.68
C GLN A 648 -22.01 -19.97 28.47
N ASN A 649 -20.71 -20.19 28.69
CA ASN A 649 -19.75 -20.34 27.60
C ASN A 649 -19.99 -21.67 26.84
N ALA A 650 -20.02 -21.62 25.51
CA ALA A 650 -20.27 -22.79 24.67
C ALA A 650 -19.24 -23.93 24.83
N LYS A 651 -18.01 -23.62 25.31
CA LYS A 651 -16.92 -24.61 25.46
C LYS A 651 -16.67 -25.08 26.89
N ASP A 652 -17.10 -24.31 27.90
CA ASP A 652 -16.86 -24.61 29.33
C ASP A 652 -18.16 -24.40 30.11
N LYS A 653 -18.72 -25.49 30.64
CA LYS A 653 -20.01 -25.47 31.34
C LYS A 653 -19.93 -24.75 32.70
N GLU A 654 -18.73 -24.58 33.25
CA GLU A 654 -18.46 -23.88 34.51
C GLU A 654 -17.88 -22.47 34.27
N GLU A 655 -18.16 -21.88 33.11
CA GLU A 655 -17.78 -20.51 32.76
C GLU A 655 -19.01 -19.73 32.29
N PHE A 656 -19.31 -18.61 32.96
CA PHE A 656 -20.41 -17.71 32.62
C PHE A 656 -19.87 -16.32 32.28
N VAL A 657 -20.35 -15.74 31.19
CA VAL A 657 -19.85 -14.49 30.64
C VAL A 657 -20.98 -13.46 30.51
N LEU A 658 -20.73 -12.24 30.98
CA LEU A 658 -21.53 -11.05 30.67
C LEU A 658 -20.67 -10.12 29.83
N SER A 659 -21.07 -9.87 28.59
CA SER A 659 -20.40 -8.92 27.69
C SER A 659 -21.31 -7.73 27.40
N LEU A 660 -20.82 -6.53 27.65
CA LEU A 660 -21.50 -5.26 27.39
C LEU A 660 -20.64 -4.39 26.49
N THR A 661 -21.29 -3.67 25.58
CA THR A 661 -20.66 -2.60 24.81
C THR A 661 -21.17 -1.26 25.33
N THR A 662 -20.25 -0.35 25.60
CA THR A 662 -20.54 0.99 26.13
C THR A 662 -20.17 2.07 25.13
N GLU A 663 -20.89 3.18 25.19
CA GLU A 663 -20.69 4.37 24.37
C GLU A 663 -20.53 5.59 25.29
N ILE A 664 -19.43 6.32 25.14
CA ILE A 664 -19.18 7.61 25.80
C ILE A 664 -19.12 8.68 24.71
N LYS A 665 -19.94 9.73 24.83
CA LYS A 665 -19.87 10.89 23.93
C LYS A 665 -19.00 11.98 24.55
N ASP A 666 -17.87 12.27 23.90
CA ASP A 666 -16.94 13.33 24.28
C ASP A 666 -17.38 14.67 23.67
N PRO A 667 -17.92 15.61 24.47
CA PRO A 667 -18.46 16.86 23.94
C PRO A 667 -17.37 17.80 23.38
N THR A 668 -16.09 17.53 23.69
CA THR A 668 -14.96 18.34 23.20
C THR A 668 -14.39 17.84 21.87
N SER A 669 -14.78 16.64 21.46
CA SER A 669 -14.38 16.03 20.20
C SER A 669 -15.36 16.39 19.07
N PHE A 670 -14.88 16.34 17.82
CA PHE A 670 -15.71 16.59 16.65
C PHE A 670 -16.88 15.59 16.59
N LEU A 671 -18.09 16.06 16.25
CA LEU A 671 -19.33 15.28 16.33
C LEU A 671 -19.25 13.92 15.60
N LEU A 672 -18.48 13.82 14.51
CA LEU A 672 -18.31 12.56 13.75
C LEU A 672 -17.37 11.53 14.42
N VAL A 673 -16.55 11.93 15.40
CA VAL A 673 -15.62 11.07 16.15
C VAL A 673 -15.73 11.28 17.66
N ASN A 674 -16.85 11.82 18.12
CA ASN A 674 -17.05 12.09 19.54
C ASN A 674 -17.42 10.85 20.34
N THR A 675 -17.85 9.79 19.66
CA THR A 675 -18.15 8.52 20.29
C THR A 675 -16.88 7.72 20.57
N LYS A 676 -16.62 7.48 21.85
CA LYS A 676 -15.62 6.54 22.34
C LYS A 676 -16.32 5.26 22.75
N TRP A 677 -15.95 4.17 22.12
CA TRP A 677 -16.45 2.84 22.46
C TRP A 677 -15.66 2.24 23.62
N GLY A 678 -16.40 1.62 24.54
CA GLY A 678 -15.88 0.80 25.60
C GLY A 678 -16.41 -0.63 25.49
N LYS A 679 -15.71 -1.54 26.15
CA LYS A 679 -16.09 -2.94 26.27
C LYS A 679 -15.97 -3.33 27.73
N ILE A 680 -17.03 -3.96 28.24
CA ILE A 680 -17.05 -4.59 29.55
C ILE A 680 -17.26 -6.07 29.33
N GLU A 681 -16.40 -6.88 29.92
CA GLU A 681 -16.61 -8.32 29.96
C GLU A 681 -16.34 -8.80 31.40
N ILE A 682 -17.32 -9.50 31.96
CA ILE A 682 -17.24 -10.13 33.27
C ILE A 682 -17.31 -11.62 33.06
N VAL A 683 -16.26 -12.34 33.44
CA VAL A 683 -16.18 -13.80 33.34
C VAL A 683 -16.18 -14.37 34.75
N VAL A 684 -17.14 -15.25 35.03
CA VAL A 684 -17.24 -16.00 36.28
C VAL A 684 -16.88 -17.43 35.98
N LYS A 685 -15.82 -17.93 36.63
CA LYS A 685 -15.33 -19.29 36.44
C LYS A 685 -15.11 -19.99 37.77
N LYS A 686 -15.46 -21.28 37.84
CA LYS A 686 -15.12 -22.15 38.97
C LYS A 686 -13.74 -22.77 38.75
N ASP A 687 -12.79 -22.50 39.66
CA ASP A 687 -11.46 -23.11 39.71
C ASP A 687 -11.46 -24.12 40.88
N ASN A 688 -11.85 -25.36 40.58
CA ASN A 688 -12.08 -26.46 41.53
C ASN A 688 -13.25 -26.23 42.52
N ASP A 689 -13.40 -27.12 43.50
CA ASP A 689 -14.51 -27.12 44.48
C ASP A 689 -14.41 -26.04 45.57
N ARG A 690 -13.41 -25.15 45.50
CA ARG A 690 -13.13 -24.15 46.55
C ARG A 690 -13.08 -22.71 46.08
N LEU A 691 -12.93 -22.43 44.79
CA LEU A 691 -12.64 -21.08 44.31
C LEU A 691 -13.52 -20.69 43.12
N VAL A 692 -14.15 -19.52 43.18
CA VAL A 692 -14.72 -18.83 42.02
C VAL A 692 -13.83 -17.64 41.67
N VAL A 693 -13.36 -17.60 40.43
CA VAL A 693 -12.58 -16.51 39.86
C VAL A 693 -13.50 -15.64 39.04
N VAL A 694 -13.61 -14.38 39.43
CA VAL A 694 -14.33 -13.37 38.66
C VAL A 694 -13.32 -12.44 38.00
N THR A 695 -13.23 -12.53 36.68
CA THR A 695 -12.34 -11.71 35.86
C THR A 695 -13.14 -10.56 35.26
N GLN A 696 -12.65 -9.34 35.43
CA GLN A 696 -13.23 -8.13 34.89
C GLN A 696 -12.30 -7.53 33.84
N ASN A 697 -12.74 -7.52 32.59
CA ASN A 697 -12.07 -6.91 31.46
C ASN A 697 -12.75 -5.59 31.10
N THR A 698 -12.03 -4.47 31.18
CA THR A 698 -12.58 -3.13 30.88
C THR A 698 -11.58 -2.24 30.14
N ILE A 699 -12.08 -1.33 29.30
CA ILE A 699 -11.24 -0.40 28.52
C ILE A 699 -11.13 0.96 29.21
N THR A 700 -12.26 1.55 29.60
CA THR A 700 -12.28 2.91 30.17
C THR A 700 -12.49 2.93 31.68
N ARG A 701 -12.25 4.09 32.30
CA ARG A 701 -12.51 4.30 33.73
C ARG A 701 -14.00 4.20 34.07
N GLU A 702 -14.87 4.66 33.18
CA GLU A 702 -16.33 4.57 33.36
C GLU A 702 -16.80 3.11 33.18
N ASP A 703 -16.24 2.38 32.22
CA ASP A 703 -16.48 0.93 32.07
C ASP A 703 -16.14 0.17 33.35
N LYS A 704 -15.02 0.53 33.99
CA LYS A 704 -14.61 -0.04 35.28
C LYS A 704 -15.63 0.23 36.39
N LEU A 705 -16.27 1.40 36.41
CA LEU A 705 -17.31 1.74 37.39
C LEU A 705 -18.59 0.93 37.15
N ILE A 706 -19.02 0.82 35.89
CA ILE A 706 -20.21 0.05 35.49
C ILE A 706 -20.00 -1.44 35.83
N ALA A 707 -18.85 -1.99 35.47
CA ALA A 707 -18.48 -3.37 35.80
C ALA A 707 -18.45 -3.61 37.31
N ASN A 708 -17.87 -2.70 38.11
CA ASN A 708 -17.89 -2.80 39.57
C ASN A 708 -19.32 -2.78 40.15
N ARG A 709 -20.24 -1.98 39.58
CA ARG A 709 -21.66 -1.97 39.99
C ARG A 709 -22.34 -3.29 39.66
N ALA A 710 -22.11 -3.85 38.48
CA ALA A 710 -22.61 -5.16 38.08
C ALA A 710 -22.08 -6.29 38.98
N LEU A 711 -20.79 -6.27 39.30
CA LEU A 711 -20.16 -7.22 40.23
C LEU A 711 -20.73 -7.13 41.65
N LYS A 712 -21.02 -5.93 42.14
CA LYS A 712 -21.62 -5.73 43.46
C LYS A 712 -23.01 -6.38 43.54
N LEU A 713 -23.83 -6.23 42.50
CA LEU A 713 -25.15 -6.85 42.41
C LEU A 713 -25.04 -8.37 42.34
N LEU A 714 -24.15 -8.89 41.49
CA LEU A 714 -23.90 -10.34 41.40
C LEU A 714 -23.45 -10.93 42.75
N HIS A 715 -22.55 -10.25 43.46
CA HIS A 715 -22.07 -10.69 44.77
C HIS A 715 -23.18 -10.67 45.84
N GLN A 716 -24.11 -9.70 45.79
CA GLN A 716 -25.28 -9.67 46.68
C GLN A 716 -26.19 -10.88 46.44
N GLU A 717 -26.42 -11.24 45.17
CA GLU A 717 -27.19 -12.44 44.82
C GLU A 717 -26.50 -13.72 45.28
N PHE A 718 -25.19 -13.85 45.05
CA PHE A 718 -24.41 -15.00 45.56
C PHE A 718 -24.44 -15.12 47.08
N LYS A 719 -24.52 -14.00 47.80
CA LYS A 719 -24.72 -13.99 49.25
C LYS A 719 -26.13 -14.42 49.66
N GLN A 720 -27.16 -13.99 48.95
CA GLN A 720 -28.55 -14.38 49.25
C GLN A 720 -28.75 -15.90 49.15
N ILE A 721 -28.08 -16.55 48.21
CA ILE A 721 -28.12 -18.03 48.04
C ILE A 721 -27.05 -18.78 48.84
N ASP A 722 -26.26 -18.08 49.67
CA ASP A 722 -25.16 -18.63 50.49
C ASP A 722 -24.11 -19.46 49.72
N PHE A 723 -23.81 -19.06 48.47
CA PHE A 723 -22.88 -19.79 47.60
C PHE A 723 -21.40 -19.48 47.91
N VAL A 724 -21.07 -18.24 48.27
CA VAL A 724 -19.69 -17.76 48.50
C VAL A 724 -19.50 -17.19 49.90
N GLU A 725 -18.25 -17.18 50.38
CA GLU A 725 -17.86 -16.53 51.64
C GLU A 725 -18.06 -15.00 51.63
N GLU A 726 -18.16 -14.40 52.83
CA GLU A 726 -18.41 -12.97 52.96
C GLU A 726 -17.26 -12.09 52.48
N THR A 727 -16.04 -12.60 52.62
CA THR A 727 -14.78 -11.94 52.27
C THR A 727 -14.35 -12.33 50.86
N LYS A 728 -14.18 -11.33 50.00
CA LYS A 728 -13.51 -11.52 48.70
C LYS A 728 -12.01 -11.29 48.83
N ILE A 729 -11.21 -12.11 48.16
CA ILE A 729 -9.76 -11.94 48.10
C ILE A 729 -9.45 -11.07 46.89
N LYS A 730 -8.85 -9.91 47.17
CA LYS A 730 -8.37 -8.96 46.16
C LYS A 730 -6.89 -8.67 46.43
N VAL A 731 -6.06 -8.86 45.41
CA VAL A 731 -4.61 -8.71 45.54
C VAL A 731 -4.28 -7.22 45.48
N MET A 732 -3.85 -6.67 46.61
CA MET A 732 -3.48 -5.28 46.78
C MET A 732 -1.95 -5.14 46.84
N PHE A 733 -1.46 -3.93 46.60
CA PHE A 733 -0.04 -3.59 46.72
C PHE A 733 0.55 -3.93 48.11
N ASN A 734 -0.29 -3.82 49.14
CA ASN A 734 0.05 -4.13 50.54
C ASN A 734 -0.37 -5.54 50.99
N SER A 735 -0.81 -6.42 50.07
CA SER A 735 -1.19 -7.80 50.41
C SER A 735 0.01 -8.72 50.69
N PHE A 736 1.24 -8.26 50.46
CA PHE A 736 2.46 -9.04 50.59
C PHE A 736 3.12 -8.79 51.94
N LYS A 737 3.80 -9.80 52.50
CA LYS A 737 4.49 -9.73 53.79
C LYS A 737 5.72 -8.83 53.75
N SER A 738 6.34 -8.68 52.58
CA SER A 738 7.50 -7.81 52.39
C SER A 738 7.60 -7.26 50.97
N ASN A 739 8.38 -6.19 50.81
CA ASN A 739 8.73 -5.65 49.49
C ASN A 739 9.41 -6.69 48.60
N LEU A 740 10.29 -7.52 49.19
CA LEU A 740 10.97 -8.62 48.51
C LEU A 740 9.98 -9.63 47.93
N GLU A 741 8.96 -10.01 48.71
CA GLU A 741 7.92 -10.94 48.26
C GLU A 741 7.12 -10.35 47.08
N ARG A 742 6.74 -9.06 47.15
CA ARG A 742 6.04 -8.36 46.05
C ARG A 742 6.89 -8.25 44.78
N VAL A 743 8.18 -7.93 44.93
CA VAL A 743 9.11 -7.86 43.79
C VAL A 743 9.25 -9.23 43.14
N ASN A 744 9.47 -10.28 43.94
CA ASN A 744 9.58 -11.64 43.43
C ASN A 744 8.25 -12.13 42.80
N PHE A 745 7.10 -11.71 43.31
CA PHE A 745 5.80 -12.00 42.72
C PHE A 745 5.69 -11.44 41.30
N LEU A 746 5.99 -10.15 41.09
CA LEU A 746 5.97 -9.56 39.74
C LEU A 746 7.01 -10.22 38.82
N LEU A 747 8.24 -10.42 39.30
CA LEU A 747 9.29 -11.08 38.51
C LEU A 747 8.94 -12.55 38.18
N SER A 748 8.11 -13.22 38.98
CA SER A 748 7.73 -14.62 38.72
C SER A 748 7.00 -14.81 37.38
N PHE A 749 6.39 -13.75 36.82
CA PHE A 749 5.75 -13.78 35.49
C PHE A 749 6.74 -13.92 34.33
N THR A 750 8.05 -13.80 34.56
CA THR A 750 9.07 -14.21 33.57
C THR A 750 9.36 -15.71 33.61
N ASN A 751 8.93 -16.44 34.63
CA ASN A 751 9.06 -17.90 34.67
C ASN A 751 7.85 -18.56 34.01
N ILE A 752 8.03 -18.95 32.75
CA ILE A 752 7.01 -19.56 31.90
C ILE A 752 7.14 -21.08 31.77
N SER A 753 7.89 -21.74 32.65
CA SER A 753 8.21 -23.19 32.52
C SER A 753 6.97 -24.09 32.46
N SER A 754 5.83 -23.64 32.99
CA SER A 754 4.55 -24.36 32.97
C SER A 754 3.71 -24.08 31.70
N SER A 755 4.10 -23.16 30.82
CA SER A 755 3.35 -22.84 29.59
C SER A 755 3.84 -23.60 28.37
N SER A 756 2.88 -24.11 27.61
CA SER A 756 3.10 -24.70 26.29
C SER A 756 2.99 -23.68 25.15
N ILE A 757 2.49 -22.47 25.43
CA ILE A 757 2.17 -21.44 24.43
C ILE A 757 3.24 -20.36 24.40
N PHE A 758 3.57 -19.78 25.56
CA PHE A 758 4.50 -18.67 25.64
C PHE A 758 5.96 -19.14 25.60
N LYS A 759 6.83 -18.32 25.00
CA LYS A 759 8.26 -18.52 24.83
C LYS A 759 9.00 -17.21 25.06
N ASN A 760 10.27 -17.28 25.43
CA ASN A 760 11.21 -16.14 25.51
C ASN A 760 10.61 -14.87 26.15
N PRO A 761 10.27 -14.89 27.44
CA PRO A 761 9.75 -13.72 28.13
C PRO A 761 10.86 -12.69 28.30
N GLU A 762 10.58 -11.44 27.94
CA GLU A 762 11.52 -10.32 28.06
C GLU A 762 10.85 -9.13 28.74
N ILE A 763 11.48 -8.60 29.79
CA ILE A 763 11.01 -7.39 30.46
C ILE A 763 11.43 -6.16 29.65
N LEU A 764 10.44 -5.37 29.23
CA LEU A 764 10.61 -4.17 28.41
C LEU A 764 10.55 -2.87 29.20
N SER A 765 9.77 -2.85 30.29
CA SER A 765 9.70 -1.69 31.18
C SER A 765 9.46 -2.08 32.62
N ILE A 766 9.94 -1.25 33.53
CA ILE A 766 9.84 -1.44 34.99
C ILE A 766 9.66 -0.06 35.64
N THR A 767 8.71 0.05 36.57
CA THR A 767 8.45 1.28 37.33
C THR A 767 8.51 0.98 38.83
N PHE A 768 9.36 1.71 39.55
CA PHE A 768 9.54 1.52 40.98
C PHE A 768 9.96 2.80 41.73
N LYS A 769 9.89 2.77 43.06
CA LYS A 769 10.40 3.80 43.97
C LYS A 769 11.22 3.12 45.09
N PHE A 770 12.24 3.77 45.64
CA PHE A 770 12.91 3.27 46.83
C PHE A 770 12.03 3.45 48.08
N ASP A 771 12.15 2.52 49.02
CA ASP A 771 11.49 2.58 50.32
C ASP A 771 12.42 3.22 51.35
N ASP A 772 12.10 4.45 51.74
CA ASP A 772 12.89 5.27 52.66
C ASP A 772 12.97 4.66 54.07
N ASP A 773 12.05 3.74 54.42
CA ASP A 773 12.00 3.07 55.72
C ASP A 773 12.87 1.80 55.78
N THR A 774 13.57 1.46 54.70
CA THR A 774 14.41 0.26 54.60
C THR A 774 15.90 0.58 54.44
N GLU A 775 16.77 -0.39 54.77
CA GLU A 775 18.21 -0.22 54.58
C GLU A 775 18.57 -0.30 53.09
N ILE A 776 18.69 0.88 52.46
CA ILE A 776 19.05 1.01 51.04
C ILE A 776 20.57 0.81 50.87
N PRO A 777 21.02 -0.08 49.97
CA PRO A 777 22.44 -0.28 49.69
C PRO A 777 23.15 1.03 49.29
N GLU A 778 24.38 1.24 49.78
CA GLU A 778 25.14 2.50 49.59
C GLU A 778 25.26 2.94 48.12
N LYS A 779 25.31 1.96 47.20
CA LYS A 779 25.35 2.17 45.75
C LYS A 779 24.11 2.88 45.16
N PHE A 780 22.99 2.90 45.89
CA PHE A 780 21.70 3.45 45.43
C PHE A 780 21.25 4.69 46.21
N LYS A 781 22.00 5.12 47.24
CA LYS A 781 21.63 6.27 48.10
C LYS A 781 21.39 7.58 47.31
N ASP A 782 22.25 7.91 46.34
CA ASP A 782 22.08 9.13 45.52
C ASP A 782 20.76 9.14 44.69
N LYS A 783 20.18 7.97 44.41
CA LYS A 783 18.87 7.85 43.75
C LYS A 783 17.72 7.88 44.75
N ALA A 784 17.90 7.30 45.94
CA ALA A 784 16.88 7.25 46.98
C ALA A 784 16.64 8.62 47.62
N ASP A 785 17.70 9.40 47.86
CA ASP A 785 17.62 10.73 48.51
C ASP A 785 16.79 11.78 47.72
N LYS A 786 16.38 11.46 46.48
CA LYS A 786 15.70 12.39 45.57
C LYS A 786 14.19 12.15 45.41
N ASP A 787 13.59 11.25 46.19
CA ASP A 787 12.14 10.90 46.15
C ASP A 787 11.62 10.66 44.71
N LEU A 788 12.34 9.84 43.95
CA LEU A 788 12.10 9.63 42.52
C LEU A 788 11.27 8.37 42.26
N VAL A 789 10.21 8.52 41.46
CA VAL A 789 9.61 7.38 40.74
C VAL A 789 10.46 7.09 39.51
N ILE A 790 11.18 5.98 39.55
CA ILE A 790 12.12 5.56 38.51
C ILE A 790 11.37 4.67 37.53
N LYS A 791 11.46 5.02 36.24
CA LYS A 791 10.96 4.20 35.14
C LYS A 791 12.10 3.88 34.19
N PHE A 792 12.34 2.59 33.96
CA PHE A 792 13.25 2.11 32.92
C PHE A 792 12.44 1.55 31.75
N ASP A 793 12.79 1.94 30.54
CA ASP A 793 12.27 1.41 29.28
C ASP A 793 13.48 0.94 28.44
N GLY A 794 13.54 -0.34 28.05
CA GLY A 794 14.72 -0.89 27.38
C GLY A 794 14.69 -2.39 27.10
N LYS A 795 15.84 -2.95 26.73
CA LYS A 795 16.06 -4.41 26.57
C LYS A 795 16.95 -4.92 27.70
N ASN A 796 16.83 -6.20 28.04
CA ASN A 796 17.62 -6.88 29.10
C ASN A 796 17.46 -6.25 30.50
N LEU A 797 16.28 -5.74 30.84
CA LEU A 797 16.05 -5.15 32.18
C LEU A 797 16.10 -6.18 33.32
N THR A 798 16.13 -7.47 33.01
CA THR A 798 16.33 -8.55 33.99
C THR A 798 17.73 -8.52 34.62
N THR A 799 18.73 -7.90 33.99
CA THR A 799 20.10 -7.80 34.53
C THR A 799 20.32 -6.55 35.38
N LEU A 800 19.28 -5.78 35.68
CA LEU A 800 19.40 -4.61 36.55
C LEU A 800 19.87 -5.06 37.95
N THR A 801 20.89 -4.39 38.47
CA THR A 801 21.44 -4.64 39.80
C THR A 801 20.38 -4.50 40.90
N GLU A 802 19.48 -3.55 40.73
CA GLU A 802 18.33 -3.24 41.58
C GLU A 802 17.32 -4.40 41.68
N LEU A 803 17.31 -5.32 40.69
CA LEU A 803 16.39 -6.46 40.62
C LEU A 803 17.09 -7.81 40.75
N SER A 804 18.43 -7.80 40.87
CA SER A 804 19.24 -9.02 40.98
C SER A 804 19.68 -9.28 42.43
N ILE A 805 19.85 -8.21 43.22
CA ILE A 805 20.34 -8.25 44.60
C ILE A 805 19.14 -8.28 45.56
N GLU A 806 19.10 -9.21 46.52
CA GLU A 806 17.96 -9.36 47.44
C GLU A 806 17.73 -8.13 48.33
N GLU A 807 18.80 -7.53 48.83
CA GLU A 807 18.74 -6.31 49.64
C GLU A 807 18.18 -5.12 48.83
N ALA A 808 18.50 -5.05 47.54
CA ALA A 808 17.96 -4.04 46.63
C ALA A 808 16.47 -4.29 46.32
N LYS A 809 16.07 -5.55 46.10
CA LYS A 809 14.64 -5.89 45.96
C LYS A 809 13.84 -5.56 47.21
N GLY A 810 14.41 -5.81 48.39
CA GLY A 810 13.78 -5.51 49.67
C GLY A 810 13.58 -4.02 49.93
N SER A 811 14.39 -3.16 49.29
CA SER A 811 14.33 -1.70 49.45
C SER A 811 13.53 -0.97 48.36
N ILE A 812 12.73 -1.71 47.58
CA ILE A 812 12.01 -1.15 46.44
C ILE A 812 10.49 -1.40 46.49
N PHE A 813 9.74 -0.32 46.31
CA PHE A 813 8.33 -0.30 45.93
C PHE A 813 8.15 -0.50 44.42
N LEU A 814 8.18 -1.75 43.97
CA LEU A 814 7.95 -2.10 42.56
C LEU A 814 6.45 -2.04 42.21
N GLU A 815 6.07 -1.15 41.30
CA GLU A 815 4.67 -0.88 40.91
C GLU A 815 4.24 -1.64 39.65
N GLU A 816 5.11 -1.66 38.63
CA GLU A 816 4.75 -2.10 37.28
C GLU A 816 5.92 -2.81 36.61
N ILE A 817 5.60 -3.88 35.88
CA ILE A 817 6.50 -4.49 34.90
C ILE A 817 5.74 -4.74 33.59
N LYS A 818 6.43 -4.57 32.46
CA LYS A 818 5.92 -4.92 31.13
C LYS A 818 6.73 -6.06 30.55
N ILE A 819 6.09 -7.18 30.28
CA ILE A 819 6.72 -8.37 29.72
C ILE A 819 6.23 -8.58 28.29
N ARG A 820 7.15 -8.95 27.40
CA ARG A 820 6.86 -9.45 26.06
C ARG A 820 7.11 -10.94 26.03
N TYR A 821 6.09 -11.70 25.66
CA TYR A 821 6.15 -13.12 25.36
C TYR A 821 6.15 -13.33 23.85
N LYS A 822 6.89 -14.35 23.40
CA LYS A 822 6.72 -14.92 22.06
C LYS A 822 5.72 -16.07 22.13
N PHE A 823 5.01 -16.34 21.04
CA PHE A 823 4.17 -17.52 20.91
C PHE A 823 4.20 -18.03 19.46
N ASP A 824 3.86 -19.30 19.29
CA ASP A 824 3.60 -19.90 17.99
C ASP A 824 2.14 -20.36 17.94
N TYR A 825 1.43 -20.04 16.86
CA TYR A 825 0.02 -20.38 16.69
C TYR A 825 -0.32 -20.61 15.23
N LEU A 826 -0.77 -21.82 14.88
CA LEU A 826 -1.02 -22.24 13.49
C LEU A 826 0.17 -21.88 12.57
N ASN A 827 -0.05 -21.02 11.58
CA ASN A 827 0.97 -20.57 10.61
C ASN A 827 1.79 -19.36 11.12
N ILE A 828 1.53 -18.85 12.32
CA ILE A 828 2.28 -17.75 12.92
C ILE A 828 3.44 -18.33 13.72
N GLN A 829 4.66 -18.04 13.26
CA GLN A 829 5.88 -18.29 14.02
C GLN A 829 6.37 -16.98 14.64
N ASN A 830 6.77 -17.01 15.92
CA ASN A 830 7.26 -15.85 16.67
C ASN A 830 6.28 -14.66 16.72
N GLY A 831 5.00 -14.92 16.99
CA GLY A 831 4.04 -13.88 17.35
C GLY A 831 4.46 -13.19 18.67
N TYR A 832 4.08 -11.92 18.85
CA TYR A 832 4.39 -11.16 20.06
C TYR A 832 3.15 -10.84 20.88
N TYR A 833 3.19 -11.17 22.16
CA TYR A 833 2.14 -10.87 23.13
C TYR A 833 2.73 -10.07 24.29
N TYR A 834 2.18 -8.91 24.57
CA TYR A 834 2.67 -7.99 25.58
C TYR A 834 1.71 -8.00 26.76
N VAL A 835 2.23 -8.05 27.98
CA VAL A 835 1.42 -7.95 29.19
C VAL A 835 2.08 -6.97 30.14
N THR A 836 1.36 -5.94 30.52
CA THR A 836 1.77 -5.06 31.62
C THR A 836 1.09 -5.55 32.90
N TYR A 837 1.88 -5.93 33.90
CA TYR A 837 1.40 -6.25 35.24
C TYR A 837 1.65 -5.05 36.13
N ASN A 838 0.60 -4.50 36.76
CA ASN A 838 0.74 -3.29 37.57
C ASN A 838 -0.20 -3.27 38.78
N PHE A 839 0.13 -2.41 39.75
CA PHE A 839 -0.69 -2.14 40.93
C PHE A 839 -1.46 -0.81 40.82
N SER A 840 -2.11 -0.55 39.68
CA SER A 840 -3.03 0.58 39.48
C SER A 840 -2.44 1.95 39.87
N LYS A 841 -1.17 2.22 39.57
CA LYS A 841 -0.47 3.47 39.93
C LYS A 841 -0.33 3.73 41.43
N ALA A 842 -0.07 2.67 42.22
CA ALA A 842 0.06 2.72 43.67
C ALA A 842 1.03 3.82 44.18
N LEU A 843 2.14 4.08 43.47
CA LEU A 843 3.14 5.08 43.88
C LEU A 843 2.63 6.53 43.74
N ARG A 844 1.54 6.75 43.01
CA ARG A 844 0.96 8.08 42.78
C ARG A 844 -0.23 8.40 43.69
N ASN A 845 -0.64 7.46 44.54
CA ASN A 845 -1.82 7.60 45.38
C ASN A 845 -1.49 8.42 46.65
N LYS A 846 -2.07 9.61 46.79
CA LYS A 846 -1.65 10.63 47.78
C LYS A 846 -1.98 10.31 49.25
N ARG A 847 -2.85 9.33 49.52
CA ARG A 847 -3.31 9.02 50.90
C ARG A 847 -2.53 7.85 51.52
N GLU A 848 -2.32 6.78 50.75
CA GLU A 848 -1.55 5.59 51.14
C GLU A 848 -0.99 4.95 49.85
N LEU A 849 0.24 4.40 49.91
CA LEU A 849 0.83 3.59 48.83
C LEU A 849 0.03 2.29 48.68
N ASN A 850 -1.04 2.33 47.90
CA ASN A 850 -1.91 1.17 47.73
C ASN A 850 -2.61 1.19 46.36
N GLY A 851 -2.78 0.01 45.80
CA GLY A 851 -3.39 -0.19 44.49
C GLY A 851 -3.69 -1.67 44.21
N VAL A 852 -4.65 -1.92 43.32
CA VAL A 852 -5.12 -3.27 42.98
C VAL A 852 -4.22 -3.85 41.90
N PHE A 853 -3.79 -5.11 42.07
CA PHE A 853 -3.09 -5.85 41.03
C PHE A 853 -3.99 -6.05 39.81
N ASN A 854 -3.47 -5.70 38.64
CA ASN A 854 -4.14 -5.90 37.36
C ASN A 854 -3.12 -6.28 36.28
N SER A 855 -3.64 -6.77 35.16
CA SER A 855 -2.86 -7.09 33.97
C SER A 855 -3.49 -6.46 32.73
N GLU A 856 -2.67 -5.90 31.86
CA GLU A 856 -3.08 -5.27 30.60
C GLU A 856 -2.46 -6.05 29.43
N PRO A 857 -3.09 -7.16 29.00
CA PRO A 857 -2.65 -7.89 27.83
C PRO A 857 -2.86 -7.13 26.52
N TYR A 858 -1.97 -7.35 25.57
CA TYR A 858 -1.99 -6.75 24.24
C TYR A 858 -1.36 -7.70 23.21
N LEU A 859 -2.16 -8.12 22.24
CA LEU A 859 -1.66 -8.86 21.08
C LEU A 859 -1.10 -7.89 20.04
N TYR A 860 0.18 -8.07 19.68
CA TYR A 860 0.77 -7.30 18.60
C TYR A 860 0.40 -7.91 17.25
N LYS A 861 -0.52 -7.24 16.56
CA LYS A 861 -1.07 -7.69 15.27
C LYS A 861 -0.10 -7.40 14.12
N THR A 862 0.86 -8.29 13.88
CA THR A 862 1.69 -8.30 12.67
C THR A 862 0.83 -8.57 11.43
N ASP A 863 1.35 -8.30 10.23
CA ASP A 863 0.61 -8.58 8.98
C ASP A 863 0.23 -10.06 8.83
N THR A 864 0.98 -10.98 9.44
CA THR A 864 0.64 -12.40 9.52
C THR A 864 -0.54 -12.67 10.47
N VAL A 865 -0.58 -12.02 11.64
CA VAL A 865 -1.72 -12.12 12.58
C VAL A 865 -2.99 -11.53 11.97
N LYS A 866 -2.86 -10.41 11.24
CA LYS A 866 -4.00 -9.74 10.58
C LYS A 866 -4.66 -10.58 9.48
N LYS A 867 -3.94 -11.55 8.91
CA LYS A 867 -4.45 -12.48 7.89
C LYS A 867 -5.21 -13.68 8.47
N LEU A 868 -5.23 -13.86 9.79
CA LEU A 868 -6.00 -14.93 10.41
C LEU A 868 -7.50 -14.68 10.27
N SER A 869 -8.25 -15.73 9.96
CA SER A 869 -9.71 -15.70 9.95
C SER A 869 -10.33 -15.53 11.35
N ASP A 870 -9.69 -16.05 12.41
CA ASP A 870 -10.18 -15.95 13.80
C ASP A 870 -9.14 -15.36 14.77
N ILE A 871 -8.97 -14.03 14.73
CA ILE A 871 -8.09 -13.30 15.66
C ILE A 871 -8.66 -13.33 17.10
N LYS A 872 -9.98 -13.25 17.26
CA LYS A 872 -10.65 -13.25 18.57
C LYS A 872 -10.47 -14.58 19.31
N GLY A 873 -10.44 -15.69 18.58
CA GLY A 873 -10.10 -17.01 19.09
C GLY A 873 -8.69 -17.05 19.69
N LEU A 874 -7.70 -16.53 18.96
CA LEU A 874 -6.31 -16.42 19.42
C LEU A 874 -6.19 -15.53 20.67
N GLU A 875 -6.77 -14.34 20.66
CA GLU A 875 -6.73 -13.42 21.81
C GLU A 875 -7.33 -14.06 23.07
N ARG A 876 -8.41 -14.83 22.93
CA ARG A 876 -9.03 -15.57 24.02
C ARG A 876 -8.11 -16.67 24.57
N GLU A 877 -7.43 -17.42 23.72
CA GLU A 877 -6.49 -18.47 24.16
C GLU A 877 -5.28 -17.88 24.89
N LEU A 878 -4.68 -16.82 24.34
CA LEU A 878 -3.54 -16.14 24.98
C LEU A 878 -3.96 -15.51 26.31
N SER A 879 -5.16 -14.90 26.38
CA SER A 879 -5.68 -14.33 27.62
C SER A 879 -5.94 -15.41 28.68
N ARG A 880 -6.52 -16.56 28.30
CA ARG A 880 -6.74 -17.69 29.21
C ARG A 880 -5.44 -18.21 29.81
N GLU A 881 -4.37 -18.24 29.02
CA GLU A 881 -3.06 -18.68 29.51
C GLU A 881 -2.47 -17.69 30.53
N ILE A 882 -2.64 -16.38 30.33
CA ILE A 882 -2.24 -15.37 31.32
C ILE A 882 -3.07 -15.49 32.61
N GLU A 883 -4.38 -15.71 32.50
CA GLU A 883 -5.23 -15.93 33.68
C GLU A 883 -4.78 -17.15 34.48
N ARG A 884 -4.46 -18.24 33.79
CA ARG A 884 -3.90 -19.46 34.41
C ARG A 884 -2.59 -19.16 35.14
N PHE A 885 -1.68 -18.40 34.53
CA PHE A 885 -0.44 -17.98 35.19
C PHE A 885 -0.69 -17.13 36.43
N LYS A 886 -1.64 -16.17 36.38
CA LYS A 886 -1.98 -15.38 37.57
C LYS A 886 -2.41 -16.28 38.72
N ILE A 887 -3.31 -17.24 38.48
CA ILE A 887 -3.76 -18.19 39.51
C ILE A 887 -2.59 -19.04 40.04
N GLU A 888 -1.75 -19.57 39.15
CA GLU A 888 -0.56 -20.35 39.52
C GLU A 888 0.37 -19.56 40.45
N LYS A 889 0.67 -18.29 40.10
CA LYS A 889 1.56 -17.45 40.91
C LYS A 889 0.91 -17.04 42.23
N LEU A 890 -0.40 -16.77 42.25
CA LEU A 890 -1.10 -16.47 43.51
C LEU A 890 -1.07 -17.66 44.49
N LYS A 891 -1.20 -18.89 44.00
CA LYS A 891 -1.02 -20.12 44.81
C LYS A 891 0.42 -20.28 45.28
N GLN A 892 1.40 -20.08 44.38
CA GLN A 892 2.83 -20.18 44.71
C GLN A 892 3.25 -19.23 45.84
N PHE A 893 2.65 -18.04 45.90
CA PHE A 893 2.93 -17.02 46.93
C PHE A 893 1.95 -17.08 48.11
N ASN A 894 1.15 -18.14 48.24
CA ASN A 894 0.18 -18.35 49.34
C ASN A 894 -0.81 -17.19 49.53
N ILE A 895 -1.21 -16.53 48.45
CA ILE A 895 -2.20 -15.43 48.48
C ILE A 895 -3.62 -16.00 48.38
N ILE A 896 -3.76 -17.13 47.69
CA ILE A 896 -4.99 -17.93 47.60
C ILE A 896 -4.64 -19.40 47.88
N GLU A 897 -5.61 -20.18 48.35
CA GLU A 897 -5.47 -21.62 48.62
C GLU A 897 -5.32 -22.50 47.37
#